data_AF-A0A2B7Y6Q7-F1
#
_entry.id   AF-A0A2B7Y6Q7-F1
#
_cell.length_a   1.000
_cell.length_b   1.000
_cell.length_c   1.000
_cell.angle_alpha   90.00
_cell.angle_beta   90.00
_cell.angle_gamma   90.00
#
_symmetry.space_group_name_H-M   'P 1'
#
loop_
_entity.id
_entity.type
_entity.pdbx_description
1 polymer ?
#
loop_
_entity_poly.entity_id
_entity_poly.type
_entity_poly.pdbx_seq_one_letter_code
_entity_poly.pdbx_strand_id
1 'polypeptide(L)'
;MVLSPFQRLFQPPAGDKDKQSESPSRKQSSRNISPQDLGLLEVAGGDDSVVDIVAVHGLNGHRDRTWAAANGNWLRSLLPSDIPNARIFCWGYDANTHSTSSQLSHQYLHNHATNLVSDLCLRRKRTKTTTRPIIFVAHGLGGIIVKSALIHSYAARQGAQEDHRSIWLSTYGIMFMGTPHQGSSGVQLGKLIANVASVFVAADNRLLKHLEQDSEWLQQQLGQYAPISGDFKTKFFYEEYPTETKLGSIMVVPRASAVVPGVADAEAIVIHADHVNMVKFSSREENGYKTVSEHLWIMTQEADEIISRRWETERRVNAARANVVPKYFEVPRTAIAKSFGRQQLLELLDECFQPQQNQDRPVVVVLQAMGGQGKSQLALEYCRKQREAFRGVFWVDATSKATAEEGFESILLKVSPQTVQHLNDIQSKIKCLLDRIEEWRDRWLIVFDNYDDPQSVPEIKEFIRMSGPGSIIITSRHAGAASLGKLINVPSMINDGGTELLLQSFHTNKRENYNPEGEKIRMLLSEFISEYEKQKARILKYTREELWEYRKSINDPETLEELSAFTTWEMSFQQIEPRNADRKQHIARFPAVSAYLDPSQISDFIFAIYLQNEREPLPWTTLFSPSRDTSDIEESAYP
;
A
#
# COMPACT_ATOMS: atom_id res chain seq x y z
N MET A 1 -44.55 -23.80 -74.96
CA MET A 1 -44.86 -25.01 -74.18
C MET A 1 -45.81 -24.63 -73.05
N VAL A 2 -47.04 -25.16 -73.15
CA VAL A 2 -48.00 -25.63 -72.11
C VAL A 2 -47.84 -25.17 -70.62
N LEU A 3 -48.90 -24.48 -70.15
CA LEU A 3 -49.60 -24.31 -68.83
C LEU A 3 -49.16 -25.20 -67.61
N SER A 4 -49.31 -24.90 -66.29
CA SER A 4 -50.03 -23.89 -65.43
C SER A 4 -49.57 -24.07 -63.93
N PRO A 5 -50.36 -23.83 -62.84
CA PRO A 5 -50.66 -22.56 -62.12
C PRO A 5 -50.33 -22.65 -60.60
N PHE A 6 -50.20 -21.52 -59.88
CA PHE A 6 -50.84 -21.24 -58.56
C PHE A 6 -50.22 -19.99 -57.90
N GLN A 7 -51.11 -19.04 -57.56
CA GLN A 7 -50.98 -17.98 -56.54
C GLN A 7 -49.95 -16.85 -56.83
N ARG A 8 -50.28 -15.59 -57.18
CA ARG A 8 -51.47 -14.72 -56.95
C ARG A 8 -52.11 -14.91 -55.58
N LEU A 9 -51.52 -14.29 -54.56
CA LEU A 9 -52.21 -13.70 -53.41
C LEU A 9 -51.23 -12.73 -52.72
N PHE A 10 -51.71 -11.52 -52.44
CA PHE A 10 -51.06 -10.43 -51.68
C PHE A 10 -50.11 -9.47 -52.41
N GLN A 11 -50.70 -8.62 -53.25
CA GLN A 11 -50.41 -7.19 -53.18
C GLN A 11 -51.74 -6.43 -53.07
N PRO A 12 -51.90 -5.56 -52.07
CA PRO A 12 -52.81 -4.43 -52.18
C PRO A 12 -52.04 -3.09 -52.16
N PRO A 13 -52.69 -2.00 -52.61
CA PRO A 13 -52.06 -0.96 -53.41
C PRO A 13 -51.97 0.40 -52.70
N ALA A 14 -51.28 1.33 -53.35
CA ALA A 14 -51.31 2.76 -53.07
C ALA A 14 -52.71 3.35 -53.36
N GLY A 15 -53.17 4.29 -52.53
CA GLY A 15 -54.43 5.01 -52.75
C GLY A 15 -54.71 6.09 -51.70
N ASP A 16 -54.87 7.31 -52.19
CA ASP A 16 -54.92 8.63 -51.55
C ASP A 16 -56.26 8.98 -50.83
N LYS A 17 -56.18 9.98 -49.95
CA LYS A 17 -57.23 10.91 -49.44
C LYS A 17 -58.43 10.41 -48.61
N ASP A 18 -58.50 10.94 -47.36
CA ASP A 18 -59.63 11.80 -46.99
C ASP A 18 -59.32 12.74 -45.80
N LYS A 19 -59.94 13.92 -45.83
CA LYS A 19 -59.88 15.02 -44.84
C LYS A 19 -60.69 14.68 -43.59
N GLN A 20 -60.23 15.08 -42.39
CA GLN A 20 -61.05 15.81 -41.40
C GLN A 20 -60.25 16.24 -40.13
N SER A 21 -60.28 17.56 -39.91
CA SER A 21 -60.37 18.34 -38.66
C SER A 21 -59.67 17.90 -37.35
N GLU A 22 -58.86 18.85 -36.90
CA GLU A 22 -58.20 19.09 -35.60
C GLU A 22 -58.85 18.57 -34.31
N SER A 23 -58.00 17.99 -33.46
CA SER A 23 -57.91 18.30 -32.02
C SER A 23 -56.45 18.18 -31.56
N PRO A 24 -55.86 19.17 -30.84
CA PRO A 24 -54.45 19.11 -30.49
C PRO A 24 -54.26 18.24 -29.24
N SER A 25 -54.13 16.93 -29.44
CA SER A 25 -53.59 16.06 -28.39
C SER A 25 -52.10 16.37 -28.21
N ARG A 26 -51.79 17.06 -27.11
CA ARG A 26 -50.44 17.42 -26.67
C ARG A 26 -49.63 16.14 -26.44
N LYS A 27 -48.95 15.65 -27.47
CA LYS A 27 -47.95 14.58 -27.36
C LYS A 27 -46.76 15.09 -26.54
N GLN A 28 -46.74 14.78 -25.25
CA GLN A 28 -45.50 14.84 -24.45
C GLN A 28 -44.55 13.76 -24.98
N SER A 29 -43.58 14.18 -25.79
CA SER A 29 -42.47 13.35 -26.24
C SER A 29 -41.65 12.87 -25.04
N SER A 30 -41.46 11.57 -24.88
CA SER A 30 -40.34 11.00 -24.14
C SER A 30 -39.04 11.51 -24.78
N ARG A 31 -38.25 12.32 -24.05
CA ARG A 31 -37.02 12.95 -24.58
C ARG A 31 -35.78 12.26 -23.99
N ASN A 32 -35.05 11.54 -24.85
CA ASN A 32 -33.76 10.92 -24.54
C ASN A 32 -32.73 11.98 -24.10
N ILE A 33 -31.90 11.66 -23.10
CA ILE A 33 -30.75 12.46 -22.66
C ILE A 33 -29.62 12.28 -23.69
N SER A 34 -29.02 13.36 -24.20
CA SER A 34 -27.86 13.29 -25.10
C SER A 34 -26.58 13.14 -24.29
N PRO A 35 -25.51 12.47 -24.80
CA PRO A 35 -24.19 12.48 -24.15
C PRO A 35 -23.66 13.89 -23.85
N GLN A 36 -24.06 14.89 -24.64
CA GLN A 36 -23.68 16.29 -24.43
C GLN A 36 -24.33 16.92 -23.19
N ASP A 37 -25.43 16.33 -22.69
CA ASP A 37 -26.18 16.80 -21.52
C ASP A 37 -25.57 16.31 -20.19
N LEU A 38 -24.55 15.45 -20.26
CA LEU A 38 -23.84 14.89 -19.11
C LEU A 38 -22.65 15.77 -18.69
N GLY A 39 -22.23 15.63 -17.43
CA GLY A 39 -21.13 16.35 -16.83
C GLY A 39 -21.46 17.78 -16.40
N LEU A 40 -20.42 18.51 -16.01
CA LEU A 40 -20.51 19.84 -15.42
C LEU A 40 -20.77 20.94 -16.46
N LEU A 41 -21.86 21.69 -16.29
CA LEU A 41 -22.19 22.88 -17.08
C LEU A 41 -22.09 24.14 -16.21
N GLU A 42 -21.24 25.10 -16.59
CA GLU A 42 -21.23 26.42 -15.98
C GLU A 42 -22.37 27.26 -16.57
N VAL A 43 -23.31 27.68 -15.72
CA VAL A 43 -24.50 28.43 -16.15
C VAL A 43 -24.39 29.93 -15.88
N ALA A 44 -23.55 30.31 -14.91
CA ALA A 44 -23.18 31.69 -14.59
C ALA A 44 -21.85 31.73 -13.82
N GLY A 45 -21.15 32.86 -13.88
CA GLY A 45 -19.89 33.07 -13.16
C GLY A 45 -18.95 34.03 -13.89
N GLY A 46 -17.89 34.45 -13.20
CA GLY A 46 -16.80 35.28 -13.71
C GLY A 46 -15.50 35.04 -12.96
N ASP A 47 -14.41 35.67 -13.40
CA ASP A 47 -13.08 35.47 -12.82
C ASP A 47 -13.03 35.85 -11.32
N ASP A 48 -13.84 36.82 -10.90
CA ASP A 48 -13.95 37.32 -9.52
C ASP A 48 -14.85 36.48 -8.59
N SER A 49 -15.29 35.31 -9.02
CA SER A 49 -16.18 34.48 -8.20
C SER A 49 -15.48 34.05 -6.89
N VAL A 50 -16.17 34.15 -5.76
CA VAL A 50 -15.64 33.79 -4.44
C VAL A 50 -16.15 32.44 -3.94
N VAL A 51 -17.16 31.87 -4.60
CA VAL A 51 -17.80 30.60 -4.23
C VAL A 51 -18.29 29.86 -5.47
N ASP A 52 -18.28 28.53 -5.41
CA ASP A 52 -18.90 27.66 -6.41
C ASP A 52 -20.24 27.11 -5.85
N ILE A 53 -21.34 27.38 -6.54
CA ILE A 53 -22.66 26.78 -6.25
C ILE A 53 -22.87 25.64 -7.24
N VAL A 54 -23.07 24.41 -6.76
CA VAL A 54 -23.19 23.21 -7.60
C VAL A 54 -24.57 22.58 -7.44
N ALA A 55 -25.39 22.70 -8.48
CA ALA A 55 -26.72 22.13 -8.53
C ALA A 55 -26.69 20.70 -9.10
N VAL A 56 -27.20 19.74 -8.34
CA VAL A 56 -27.24 18.30 -8.69
C VAL A 56 -28.69 17.84 -8.75
N HIS A 57 -29.15 17.45 -9.93
CA HIS A 57 -30.54 17.06 -10.15
C HIS A 57 -30.86 15.66 -9.58
N GLY A 58 -32.15 15.35 -9.43
CA GLY A 58 -32.63 14.03 -9.02
C GLY A 58 -32.84 13.05 -10.18
N LEU A 59 -33.54 11.95 -9.86
CA LEU A 59 -33.84 10.84 -10.77
C LEU A 59 -34.68 11.29 -11.99
N ASN A 60 -34.35 10.78 -13.19
CA ASN A 60 -34.89 11.23 -14.49
C ASN A 60 -34.94 12.77 -14.64
N GLY A 61 -34.03 13.45 -13.93
CA GLY A 61 -33.80 14.88 -14.03
C GLY A 61 -32.90 15.22 -15.22
N HIS A 62 -32.73 16.51 -15.45
CA HIS A 62 -31.81 17.04 -16.45
C HIS A 62 -31.15 18.28 -15.87
N ARG A 63 -29.84 18.42 -16.04
CA ARG A 63 -29.04 19.50 -15.44
C ARG A 63 -29.60 20.91 -15.68
N ASP A 64 -30.32 21.12 -16.78
CA ASP A 64 -30.99 22.41 -17.04
C ASP A 64 -32.50 22.42 -16.73
N ARG A 65 -33.24 21.34 -17.03
CA ARG A 65 -34.71 21.36 -16.99
C ARG A 65 -35.28 21.13 -15.59
N THR A 66 -34.52 20.45 -14.73
CA THR A 66 -34.95 20.23 -13.33
C THR A 66 -35.19 21.55 -12.62
N TRP A 67 -34.36 22.55 -12.91
CA TRP A 67 -34.38 23.87 -12.29
C TRP A 67 -35.17 24.90 -13.11
N ALA A 68 -35.82 24.48 -14.20
CA ALA A 68 -36.52 25.38 -15.11
C ALA A 68 -38.00 25.50 -14.78
N ALA A 69 -38.46 26.73 -14.54
CA ALA A 69 -39.86 27.10 -14.63
C ALA A 69 -40.24 27.45 -16.08
N ALA A 70 -41.46 27.94 -16.32
CA ALA A 70 -41.96 28.26 -17.66
C ALA A 70 -41.08 29.28 -18.41
N ASN A 71 -40.38 30.16 -17.68
CA ASN A 71 -39.52 31.21 -18.20
C ASN A 71 -38.01 30.87 -18.14
N GLY A 72 -37.65 29.64 -17.80
CA GLY A 72 -36.28 29.14 -17.85
C GLY A 72 -35.68 28.76 -16.50
N ASN A 73 -34.39 28.46 -16.52
CA ASN A 73 -33.61 27.98 -15.38
C ASN A 73 -33.21 29.16 -14.47
N TRP A 74 -33.76 29.20 -13.25
CA TRP A 74 -33.54 30.29 -12.30
C TRP A 74 -32.11 30.41 -11.80
N LEU A 75 -31.33 29.32 -11.83
CA LEU A 75 -29.90 29.34 -11.50
C LEU A 75 -29.09 30.17 -12.50
N ARG A 76 -29.61 30.30 -13.73
CA ARG A 76 -29.03 31.15 -14.78
C ARG A 76 -29.67 32.54 -14.82
N SER A 77 -30.99 32.62 -14.66
CA SER A 77 -31.73 33.85 -14.94
C SER A 77 -31.95 34.75 -13.71
N LEU A 78 -32.05 34.19 -12.50
CA LEU A 78 -32.40 34.93 -11.29
C LEU A 78 -31.22 35.03 -10.33
N LEU A 79 -30.64 33.88 -9.94
CA LEU A 79 -29.61 33.79 -8.90
C LEU A 79 -28.37 34.68 -9.13
N PRO A 80 -27.86 34.87 -10.36
CA PRO A 80 -26.71 35.75 -10.58
C PRO A 80 -26.95 37.22 -10.21
N SER A 81 -28.21 37.68 -10.15
CA SER A 81 -28.52 39.05 -9.72
C SER A 81 -28.44 39.21 -8.21
N ASP A 82 -28.73 38.14 -7.45
CA ASP A 82 -28.76 38.15 -5.98
C ASP A 82 -27.40 37.74 -5.39
N ILE A 83 -26.63 36.94 -6.13
CA ILE A 83 -25.29 36.49 -5.73
C ILE A 83 -24.32 36.66 -6.91
N PRO A 84 -23.94 37.90 -7.26
CA PRO A 84 -23.13 38.18 -8.46
C PRO A 84 -21.72 37.59 -8.42
N ASN A 85 -21.20 37.32 -7.23
CA ASN A 85 -19.84 36.78 -7.04
C ASN A 85 -19.83 35.24 -6.92
N ALA A 86 -20.91 34.55 -7.32
CA ALA A 86 -20.96 33.10 -7.35
C ALA A 86 -20.73 32.55 -8.76
N ARG A 87 -19.91 31.52 -8.88
CA ARG A 87 -19.87 30.66 -10.05
C ARG A 87 -20.86 29.53 -9.86
N ILE A 88 -21.80 29.38 -10.79
CA ILE A 88 -22.92 28.45 -10.66
C ILE A 88 -22.77 27.35 -11.71
N PHE A 89 -22.78 26.11 -11.22
CA PHE A 89 -22.74 24.90 -12.02
C PHE A 89 -24.05 24.13 -11.92
N CYS A 90 -24.45 23.53 -13.03
CA CYS A 90 -25.43 22.46 -13.06
C CYS A 90 -24.74 21.18 -13.53
N TRP A 91 -24.75 20.14 -12.71
CA TRP A 91 -24.13 18.87 -13.06
C TRP A 91 -25.17 17.87 -13.56
N GLY A 92 -24.90 17.26 -14.72
CA GLY A 92 -25.74 16.27 -15.37
C GLY A 92 -25.17 14.87 -15.27
N TYR A 93 -26.02 13.89 -15.01
CA TYR A 93 -25.66 12.48 -15.09
C TYR A 93 -26.77 11.69 -15.76
N ASP A 94 -26.43 10.54 -16.32
CA ASP A 94 -27.44 9.65 -16.89
C ASP A 94 -28.30 9.14 -15.75
N ALA A 95 -29.50 9.70 -15.63
CA ALA A 95 -30.50 9.32 -14.65
C ALA A 95 -31.57 8.39 -15.25
N ASN A 96 -31.40 7.97 -16.52
CA ASN A 96 -32.34 7.17 -17.30
C ASN A 96 -31.70 5.83 -17.70
N THR A 97 -32.07 4.76 -17.00
CA THR A 97 -31.54 3.41 -17.19
C THR A 97 -32.04 2.72 -18.47
N HIS A 98 -31.59 3.17 -19.64
CA HIS A 98 -31.76 2.42 -20.90
C HIS A 98 -30.51 1.62 -21.30
N SER A 99 -29.51 1.46 -20.44
CA SER A 99 -28.41 0.51 -20.70
C SER A 99 -28.93 -0.93 -20.55
N THR A 100 -28.94 -1.65 -21.67
CA THR A 100 -29.35 -3.04 -21.89
C THR A 100 -28.53 -4.10 -21.14
N SER A 101 -27.69 -3.75 -20.19
CA SER A 101 -26.90 -4.68 -19.38
C SER A 101 -27.60 -5.01 -18.06
N SER A 102 -27.93 -6.28 -17.87
CA SER A 102 -28.63 -6.87 -16.72
C SER A 102 -27.83 -6.90 -15.39
N GLN A 103 -26.92 -5.95 -15.16
CA GLN A 103 -26.09 -5.85 -13.96
C GLN A 103 -25.86 -4.37 -13.59
N LEU A 104 -26.90 -3.68 -13.12
CA LEU A 104 -26.76 -2.36 -12.49
C LEU A 104 -26.78 -2.57 -10.96
N SER A 105 -25.60 -2.54 -10.35
CA SER A 105 -25.34 -2.75 -8.92
C SER A 105 -25.11 -1.41 -8.18
N HIS A 106 -24.91 -1.44 -6.85
CA HIS A 106 -24.41 -0.33 -6.00
C HIS A 106 -23.32 0.55 -6.64
N GLN A 107 -22.55 -0.03 -7.55
CA GLN A 107 -21.52 0.64 -8.32
C GLN A 107 -22.07 1.82 -9.15
N TYR A 108 -23.35 1.84 -9.51
CA TYR A 108 -23.94 2.89 -10.33
C TYR A 108 -23.98 4.27 -9.65
N LEU A 109 -24.58 4.37 -8.46
CA LEU A 109 -24.63 5.65 -7.73
C LEU A 109 -23.22 6.09 -7.27
N HIS A 110 -22.38 5.12 -6.91
CA HIS A 110 -20.99 5.38 -6.58
C HIS A 110 -20.20 5.93 -7.79
N ASN A 111 -20.39 5.36 -8.99
CA ASN A 111 -19.74 5.85 -10.21
C ASN A 111 -20.17 7.28 -10.55
N HIS A 112 -21.45 7.62 -10.37
CA HIS A 112 -21.89 9.00 -10.56
C HIS A 112 -21.27 9.95 -9.52
N ALA A 113 -21.15 9.51 -8.27
CA ALA A 113 -20.48 10.28 -7.23
C ALA A 113 -18.99 10.52 -7.53
N THR A 114 -18.26 9.51 -8.00
CA THR A 114 -16.85 9.65 -8.39
C THR A 114 -16.67 10.49 -9.64
N ASN A 115 -17.59 10.42 -10.60
CA ASN A 115 -17.62 11.29 -11.78
C ASN A 115 -17.86 12.76 -11.39
N LEU A 116 -18.81 13.05 -10.49
CA LEU A 116 -19.05 14.40 -9.97
C LEU A 116 -17.78 14.99 -9.33
N VAL A 117 -17.10 14.21 -8.49
CA VAL A 117 -15.83 14.62 -7.86
C VAL A 117 -14.76 14.89 -8.92
N SER A 118 -14.64 14.00 -9.91
CA SER A 118 -13.64 14.12 -10.98
C SER A 118 -13.87 15.37 -11.84
N ASP A 119 -15.10 15.61 -12.29
CA ASP A 119 -15.46 16.78 -13.09
C ASP A 119 -15.17 18.10 -12.35
N LEU A 120 -15.56 18.18 -11.07
CA LEU A 120 -15.27 19.35 -10.24
C LEU A 120 -13.77 19.55 -10.06
N CYS A 121 -13.02 18.48 -9.79
CA CYS A 121 -11.56 18.55 -9.64
C CYS A 121 -10.89 19.07 -10.92
N LEU A 122 -11.24 18.51 -12.08
CA LEU A 122 -10.69 18.92 -13.37
C LEU A 122 -10.99 20.40 -13.67
N ARG A 123 -12.24 20.82 -13.48
CA ARG A 123 -12.64 22.23 -13.71
C ARG A 123 -11.88 23.17 -12.78
N ARG A 124 -11.82 22.86 -11.48
CA ARG A 124 -11.21 23.72 -10.46
C ARG A 124 -9.69 23.79 -10.57
N LYS A 125 -9.02 22.69 -10.95
CA LYS A 125 -7.60 22.71 -11.30
C LYS A 125 -7.34 23.62 -12.50
N ARG A 126 -8.12 23.46 -13.58
CA ARG A 126 -7.98 24.29 -14.78
C ARG A 126 -8.16 25.77 -14.50
N THR A 127 -9.07 26.14 -13.58
CA THR A 127 -9.29 27.54 -13.20
C THR A 127 -8.44 28.02 -12.02
N LYS A 128 -7.58 27.16 -11.44
CA LYS A 128 -6.80 27.46 -10.23
C LYS A 128 -7.66 27.88 -9.02
N THR A 129 -8.83 27.26 -8.86
CA THR A 129 -9.81 27.59 -7.82
C THR A 129 -9.99 26.43 -6.83
N THR A 130 -8.98 25.59 -6.62
CA THR A 130 -9.07 24.34 -5.84
C THR A 130 -9.49 24.54 -4.39
N THR A 131 -9.24 25.72 -3.81
CA THR A 131 -9.59 26.05 -2.41
C THR A 131 -10.86 26.88 -2.27
N ARG A 132 -11.49 27.29 -3.38
CA ARG A 132 -12.69 28.14 -3.36
C ARG A 132 -13.86 27.41 -2.70
N PRO A 133 -14.62 27.99 -1.77
CA PRO A 133 -15.75 27.30 -1.16
C PRO A 133 -16.76 26.72 -2.16
N ILE A 134 -17.36 25.58 -1.83
CA ILE A 134 -18.41 24.89 -2.59
C ILE A 134 -19.68 24.84 -1.74
N ILE A 135 -20.82 25.19 -2.34
CA ILE A 135 -22.16 24.97 -1.79
C ILE A 135 -22.94 24.07 -2.74
N PHE A 136 -23.44 22.94 -2.25
CA PHE A 136 -24.27 22.05 -3.07
C PHE A 136 -25.75 22.38 -2.92
N VAL A 137 -26.49 22.37 -4.03
CA VAL A 137 -27.96 22.36 -4.07
C VAL A 137 -28.39 21.05 -4.71
N ALA A 138 -28.89 20.11 -3.93
CA ALA A 138 -29.09 18.73 -4.37
C ALA A 138 -30.55 18.32 -4.26
N HIS A 139 -31.17 17.91 -5.36
CA HIS A 139 -32.59 17.55 -5.41
C HIS A 139 -32.79 16.04 -5.45
N GLY A 140 -33.73 15.54 -4.63
CA GLY A 140 -34.11 14.13 -4.62
C GLY A 140 -32.90 13.21 -4.50
N LEU A 141 -32.77 12.24 -5.44
CA LEU A 141 -31.65 11.29 -5.49
C LEU A 141 -30.27 11.96 -5.70
N GLY A 142 -30.21 13.17 -6.25
CA GLY A 142 -28.97 13.94 -6.39
C GLY A 142 -28.30 14.22 -5.05
N GLY A 143 -29.09 14.34 -3.97
CA GLY A 143 -28.55 14.48 -2.61
C GLY A 143 -27.84 13.21 -2.12
N ILE A 144 -28.25 12.02 -2.57
CA ILE A 144 -27.55 10.78 -2.26
C ILE A 144 -26.21 10.72 -2.99
N ILE A 145 -26.17 11.17 -4.25
CA ILE A 145 -24.93 11.28 -5.02
C ILE A 145 -23.95 12.24 -4.34
N VAL A 146 -24.42 13.41 -3.87
CA VAL A 146 -23.58 14.37 -3.13
C VAL A 146 -23.03 13.76 -1.84
N LYS A 147 -23.84 13.03 -1.07
CA LYS A 147 -23.34 12.32 0.13
C LYS A 147 -22.24 11.31 -0.21
N SER A 148 -22.47 10.48 -1.22
CA SER A 148 -21.49 9.49 -1.69
C SER A 148 -20.21 10.15 -2.23
N ALA A 149 -20.33 11.29 -2.92
CA ALA A 149 -19.21 12.08 -3.43
C ALA A 149 -18.36 12.64 -2.28
N LEU A 150 -18.99 13.14 -1.22
CA LEU A 150 -18.30 13.66 -0.04
C LEU A 150 -17.65 12.56 0.80
N ILE A 151 -18.27 11.38 0.91
CA ILE A 151 -17.65 10.20 1.54
C ILE A 151 -16.40 9.78 0.76
N HIS A 152 -16.53 9.65 -0.57
CA HIS A 152 -15.41 9.31 -1.46
C HIS A 152 -14.27 10.33 -1.33
N SER A 153 -14.60 11.62 -1.39
CA SER A 153 -13.64 12.71 -1.23
C SER A 153 -12.99 12.74 0.16
N TYR A 154 -13.74 12.47 1.23
CA TYR A 154 -13.20 12.40 2.59
C TYR A 154 -12.20 11.24 2.76
N ALA A 155 -12.50 10.09 2.15
CA ALA A 155 -11.69 8.88 2.20
C ALA A 155 -10.43 8.97 1.32
N ALA A 156 -10.41 9.83 0.30
CA ALA A 156 -9.25 10.06 -0.56
C ALA A 156 -8.07 10.62 0.27
N ARG A 157 -7.15 9.75 0.72
CA ARG A 157 -5.91 10.12 1.41
C ARG A 157 -4.74 9.31 0.83
N GLN A 158 -3.66 10.02 0.48
CA GLN A 158 -2.40 9.52 -0.13
C GLN A 158 -2.53 8.87 -1.51
N GLY A 159 -1.60 9.20 -2.42
CA GLY A 159 -1.44 8.54 -3.72
C GLY A 159 -2.22 9.17 -4.87
N ALA A 160 -2.71 8.34 -5.81
CA ALA A 160 -3.18 8.75 -7.14
C ALA A 160 -4.46 9.64 -7.19
N GLN A 161 -5.09 9.96 -6.05
CA GLN A 161 -6.33 10.76 -5.98
C GLN A 161 -6.31 11.85 -4.89
N GLU A 162 -5.14 12.35 -4.47
CA GLU A 162 -5.06 13.42 -3.46
C GLU A 162 -5.92 14.64 -3.80
N ASP A 163 -6.07 14.96 -5.08
CA ASP A 163 -6.90 16.07 -5.54
C ASP A 163 -8.39 15.89 -5.23
N HIS A 164 -8.88 14.65 -5.16
CA HIS A 164 -10.29 14.38 -4.82
C HIS A 164 -10.62 14.86 -3.41
N ARG A 165 -9.65 14.87 -2.49
CA ARG A 165 -9.83 15.39 -1.13
C ARG A 165 -10.19 16.88 -1.09
N SER A 166 -9.84 17.62 -2.14
CA SER A 166 -10.13 19.05 -2.25
C SER A 166 -11.63 19.37 -2.25
N ILE A 167 -12.48 18.43 -2.71
CA ILE A 167 -13.94 18.64 -2.75
C ILE A 167 -14.51 18.67 -1.33
N TRP A 168 -14.20 17.69 -0.49
CA TRP A 168 -14.60 17.67 0.93
C TRP A 168 -14.00 18.87 1.67
N LEU A 169 -12.71 19.17 1.47
CA LEU A 169 -12.04 20.31 2.10
C LEU A 169 -12.66 21.65 1.72
N SER A 170 -13.18 21.78 0.51
CA SER A 170 -13.77 23.04 0.02
C SER A 170 -15.28 23.09 0.17
N THR A 171 -15.96 22.00 0.50
CA THR A 171 -17.42 22.00 0.68
C THR A 171 -17.76 22.65 2.00
N TYR A 172 -18.47 23.77 1.92
CA TYR A 172 -18.93 24.54 3.07
C TYR A 172 -20.34 24.14 3.48
N GLY A 173 -21.27 24.12 2.51
CA GLY A 173 -22.69 23.97 2.79
C GLY A 173 -23.41 23.08 1.79
N ILE A 174 -24.55 22.53 2.22
CA ILE A 174 -25.40 21.66 1.42
C ILE A 174 -26.86 22.01 1.67
N MET A 175 -27.61 22.22 0.59
CA MET A 175 -29.06 22.38 0.61
C MET A 175 -29.69 21.15 -0.03
N PHE A 176 -30.29 20.30 0.80
CA PHE A 176 -31.04 19.14 0.35
C PHE A 176 -32.47 19.55 0.01
N MET A 177 -32.86 19.39 -1.26
CA MET A 177 -34.19 19.72 -1.77
C MET A 177 -34.98 18.43 -1.94
N GLY A 178 -35.84 18.10 -0.96
CA GLY A 178 -36.63 16.87 -0.99
C GLY A 178 -35.76 15.60 -1.08
N THR A 179 -34.56 15.60 -0.52
CA THR A 179 -33.71 14.40 -0.52
C THR A 179 -34.18 13.43 0.56
N PRO A 180 -34.42 12.14 0.23
CA PRO A 180 -34.80 11.16 1.24
C PRO A 180 -33.63 10.87 2.19
N HIS A 181 -33.91 10.89 3.48
CA HIS A 181 -32.99 10.55 4.56
C HIS A 181 -33.65 9.55 5.51
N GLN A 182 -32.85 8.82 6.28
CA GLN A 182 -33.39 7.98 7.34
C GLN A 182 -33.75 8.86 8.53
N GLY A 183 -35.01 9.26 8.57
CA GLY A 183 -35.62 10.01 9.66
C GLY A 183 -35.96 9.14 10.86
N SER A 184 -36.42 9.76 11.95
CA SER A 184 -36.93 9.07 13.14
C SER A 184 -38.27 8.34 12.93
N SER A 185 -38.86 8.43 11.73
CA SER A 185 -40.20 7.95 11.40
C SER A 185 -40.32 6.43 11.22
N GLY A 186 -39.22 5.68 11.28
CA GLY A 186 -39.22 4.22 11.06
C GLY A 186 -39.50 3.79 9.61
N VAL A 187 -39.61 4.74 8.67
CA VAL A 187 -39.81 4.45 7.25
C VAL A 187 -38.50 4.00 6.61
N GLN A 188 -38.53 2.85 5.94
CA GLN A 188 -37.38 2.31 5.21
C GLN A 188 -36.99 3.23 4.05
N LEU A 189 -35.70 3.57 3.94
CA LEU A 189 -35.16 4.44 2.90
C LEU A 189 -35.48 3.95 1.47
N GLY A 190 -35.51 2.63 1.26
CA GLY A 190 -35.91 2.04 -0.02
C GLY A 190 -37.32 2.47 -0.46
N LYS A 191 -38.28 2.53 0.46
CA LYS A 191 -39.66 3.00 0.16
C LYS A 191 -39.69 4.48 -0.22
N LEU A 192 -38.88 5.31 0.45
CA LEU A 192 -38.80 6.74 0.12
C LEU A 192 -38.19 6.96 -1.27
N ILE A 193 -37.17 6.18 -1.62
CA ILE A 193 -36.57 6.24 -2.96
C ILE A 193 -37.55 5.71 -4.01
N ALA A 194 -38.33 4.68 -3.68
CA ALA A 194 -39.40 4.20 -4.54
C ALA A 194 -40.48 5.28 -4.80
N ASN A 195 -40.83 6.06 -3.78
CA ASN A 195 -41.72 7.22 -3.95
C ASN A 195 -41.11 8.28 -4.86
N VAL A 196 -39.83 8.61 -4.71
CA VAL A 196 -39.14 9.55 -5.62
C VAL A 196 -39.19 9.02 -7.05
N ALA A 197 -38.93 7.74 -7.25
CA ALA A 197 -38.97 7.12 -8.57
C ALA A 197 -40.37 7.06 -9.20
N SER A 198 -41.43 6.89 -8.42
CA SER A 198 -42.81 6.82 -8.96
C SER A 198 -43.28 8.14 -9.59
N VAL A 199 -42.69 9.27 -9.19
CA VAL A 199 -42.96 10.60 -9.76
C VAL A 199 -42.30 10.79 -11.12
N PHE A 200 -41.08 10.28 -11.27
CA PHE A 200 -40.26 10.59 -12.44
C PHE A 200 -40.23 9.47 -13.49
N VAL A 201 -40.42 8.21 -13.12
CA VAL A 201 -40.31 7.07 -14.05
C VAL A 201 -41.69 6.61 -14.50
N ALA A 202 -41.93 6.63 -15.81
CA ALA A 202 -43.12 6.02 -16.39
C ALA A 202 -42.97 4.48 -16.43
N ALA A 203 -43.51 3.80 -15.42
CA ALA A 203 -43.83 2.36 -15.43
C ALA A 203 -42.70 1.39 -15.83
N ASP A 204 -41.42 1.70 -15.58
CA ASP A 204 -40.34 0.72 -15.67
C ASP A 204 -39.91 0.28 -14.25
N ASN A 205 -40.37 -0.91 -13.86
CA ASN A 205 -40.18 -1.48 -12.52
C ASN A 205 -38.74 -1.93 -12.23
N ARG A 206 -37.81 -1.83 -13.20
CA ARG A 206 -36.43 -2.30 -13.03
C ARG A 206 -35.62 -1.40 -12.11
N LEU A 207 -35.56 -0.09 -12.37
CA LEU A 207 -34.83 0.86 -11.53
C LEU A 207 -35.39 0.91 -10.10
N LEU A 208 -36.72 0.84 -9.96
CA LEU A 208 -37.41 0.73 -8.66
C LEU A 208 -36.95 -0.51 -7.87
N LYS A 209 -36.97 -1.70 -8.49
CA LYS A 209 -36.54 -2.94 -7.85
C LYS A 209 -35.06 -2.92 -7.45
N HIS A 210 -34.20 -2.29 -8.24
CA HIS A 210 -32.78 -2.21 -7.94
C HIS A 210 -32.49 -1.23 -6.79
N LEU A 211 -33.15 -0.07 -6.77
CA LEU A 211 -33.01 0.88 -5.66
C LEU A 211 -33.60 0.35 -4.33
N GLU A 212 -34.62 -0.51 -4.40
CA GLU A 212 -35.14 -1.24 -3.23
C GLU A 212 -34.19 -2.37 -2.76
N GLN A 213 -33.64 -3.15 -3.69
CA GLN A 213 -32.64 -4.19 -3.40
C GLN A 213 -31.37 -3.61 -2.77
N ASP A 214 -31.00 -2.38 -3.16
CA ASP A 214 -29.79 -1.72 -2.68
C ASP A 214 -29.97 -0.92 -1.38
N SER A 215 -31.09 -1.11 -0.68
CA SER A 215 -31.41 -0.36 0.54
C SER A 215 -30.39 -0.53 1.67
N GLU A 216 -29.69 -1.67 1.75
CA GLU A 216 -28.60 -1.91 2.71
C GLU A 216 -27.38 -1.01 2.45
N TRP A 217 -26.95 -0.86 1.20
CA TRP A 217 -25.84 0.05 0.87
C TRP A 217 -26.23 1.51 1.08
N LEU A 218 -27.46 1.89 0.75
CA LEU A 218 -27.94 3.25 1.02
C LEU A 218 -27.94 3.55 2.53
N GLN A 219 -28.31 2.58 3.36
CA GLN A 219 -28.16 2.68 4.82
C GLN A 219 -26.69 2.76 5.24
N GLN A 220 -25.80 1.96 4.63
CA GLN A 220 -24.36 2.03 4.87
C GLN A 220 -23.79 3.41 4.53
N GLN A 221 -24.22 4.02 3.41
CA GLN A 221 -23.81 5.37 3.02
C GLN A 221 -24.27 6.41 4.03
N LEU A 222 -25.48 6.29 4.59
CA LEU A 222 -25.91 7.18 5.67
C LEU A 222 -25.05 7.01 6.94
N GLY A 223 -24.68 5.77 7.29
CA GLY A 223 -23.77 5.50 8.39
C GLY A 223 -22.38 6.11 8.20
N GLN A 224 -21.85 6.09 6.97
CA GLN A 224 -20.56 6.71 6.63
C GLN A 224 -20.62 8.23 6.51
N TYR A 225 -21.76 8.78 6.11
CA TYR A 225 -21.97 10.23 6.02
C TYR A 225 -22.14 10.88 7.40
N ALA A 226 -22.79 10.20 8.34
CA ALA A 226 -23.11 10.78 9.65
C ALA A 226 -21.89 11.36 10.40
N PRO A 227 -20.73 10.67 10.49
CA PRO A 227 -19.53 11.23 11.14
C PRO A 227 -18.97 12.50 10.50
N ILE A 228 -19.15 12.69 9.19
CA ILE A 228 -18.63 13.85 8.45
C ILE A 228 -19.68 14.94 8.24
N SER A 229 -20.95 14.67 8.59
CA SER A 229 -22.05 15.59 8.34
C SER A 229 -21.91 16.91 9.12
N GLY A 230 -21.27 16.86 10.30
CA GLY A 230 -20.99 18.04 11.12
C GLY A 230 -19.94 18.99 10.53
N ASP A 231 -19.26 18.60 9.46
CA ASP A 231 -18.32 19.47 8.76
C ASP A 231 -19.02 20.45 7.81
N PHE A 232 -20.34 20.31 7.57
CA PHE A 232 -21.06 21.10 6.58
C PHE A 232 -22.26 21.84 7.17
N LYS A 233 -22.46 23.11 6.77
CA LYS A 233 -23.71 23.83 7.07
C LYS A 233 -24.83 23.27 6.21
N THR A 234 -25.74 22.51 6.82
CA THR A 234 -26.76 21.75 6.10
C THR A 234 -28.15 22.36 6.28
N LYS A 235 -28.90 22.55 5.17
CA LYS A 235 -30.29 22.98 5.17
C LYS A 235 -31.16 21.92 4.49
N PHE A 236 -32.29 21.59 5.12
CA PHE A 236 -33.18 20.52 4.67
C PHE A 236 -34.50 21.12 4.22
N PHE A 237 -34.70 21.21 2.90
CA PHE A 237 -35.94 21.67 2.30
C PHE A 237 -36.87 20.50 2.03
N TYR A 238 -38.14 20.63 2.39
CA TYR A 238 -39.16 19.61 2.16
C TYR A 238 -40.42 20.18 1.50
N GLU A 239 -41.12 19.31 0.77
CA GLU A 239 -42.38 19.64 0.09
C GLU A 239 -43.55 19.71 1.08
N GLU A 240 -44.49 20.62 0.85
CA GLU A 240 -45.73 20.70 1.64
C GLU A 240 -46.88 19.93 1.00
N TYR A 241 -46.92 19.88 -0.34
CA TYR A 241 -48.04 19.30 -1.07
C TYR A 241 -47.67 17.94 -1.66
N PRO A 242 -48.61 16.97 -1.64
CA PRO A 242 -48.46 15.73 -2.38
C PRO A 242 -48.22 15.99 -3.88
N THR A 243 -47.39 15.16 -4.50
CA THR A 243 -47.17 15.15 -5.94
C THR A 243 -48.19 14.24 -6.62
N GLU A 244 -48.86 14.75 -7.66
CA GLU A 244 -49.76 13.95 -8.48
C GLU A 244 -48.98 12.95 -9.36
N THR A 245 -49.31 11.67 -9.24
CA THR A 245 -48.73 10.58 -10.05
C THR A 245 -49.82 9.81 -10.78
N LYS A 246 -49.44 8.93 -11.71
CA LYS A 246 -50.39 8.02 -12.39
C LYS A 246 -51.11 7.07 -11.43
N LEU A 247 -50.56 6.84 -10.23
CA LEU A 247 -51.09 5.95 -9.20
C LEU A 247 -51.84 6.70 -8.10
N GLY A 248 -52.08 8.02 -8.27
CA GLY A 248 -52.68 8.90 -7.29
C GLY A 248 -51.71 9.93 -6.72
N SER A 249 -52.15 10.66 -5.72
CA SER A 249 -51.38 11.71 -5.06
C SER A 249 -50.53 11.13 -3.93
N ILE A 250 -49.23 11.43 -3.89
CA ILE A 250 -48.30 10.91 -2.88
C ILE A 250 -47.40 12.00 -2.30
N MET A 251 -47.22 11.98 -0.97
CA MET A 251 -46.15 12.73 -0.32
C MET A 251 -44.82 12.02 -0.57
N VAL A 252 -43.98 12.57 -1.45
CA VAL A 252 -42.81 11.87 -1.99
C VAL A 252 -41.75 11.68 -0.91
N VAL A 253 -41.39 12.77 -0.23
CA VAL A 253 -40.49 12.80 0.91
C VAL A 253 -41.15 13.57 2.06
N PRO A 254 -41.82 12.88 2.99
CA PRO A 254 -42.41 13.52 4.16
C PRO A 254 -41.37 14.27 5.00
N ARG A 255 -41.79 15.34 5.69
CA ARG A 255 -40.92 16.17 6.57
C ARG A 255 -40.00 15.34 7.47
N ALA A 256 -40.55 14.32 8.14
CA ALA A 256 -39.79 13.48 9.07
C ALA A 256 -38.65 12.71 8.40
N SER A 257 -38.75 12.47 7.08
CA SER A 257 -37.75 11.78 6.26
C SER A 257 -36.87 12.73 5.44
N ALA A 258 -37.20 14.01 5.38
CA ALA A 258 -36.38 15.04 4.75
C ALA A 258 -35.29 15.59 5.70
N VAL A 259 -35.37 15.28 6.99
CA VAL A 259 -34.51 15.82 8.04
C VAL A 259 -33.76 14.68 8.74
N VAL A 260 -32.48 14.89 9.06
CA VAL A 260 -31.68 13.93 9.82
C VAL A 260 -31.73 14.30 11.32
N PRO A 261 -32.23 13.42 12.21
CA PRO A 261 -32.21 13.67 13.65
C PRO A 261 -30.77 13.80 14.18
N GLY A 262 -30.51 14.79 15.05
CA GLY A 262 -29.24 14.92 15.77
C GLY A 262 -28.09 15.59 15.00
N VAL A 263 -28.33 16.11 13.79
CA VAL A 263 -27.36 16.97 13.10
C VAL A 263 -27.40 18.37 13.73
N ALA A 264 -26.24 18.83 14.22
CA ALA A 264 -26.10 20.20 14.73
C ALA A 264 -26.44 21.21 13.61
N ASP A 265 -27.16 22.28 13.97
CA ASP A 265 -27.57 23.36 13.05
C ASP A 265 -28.51 22.95 11.88
N ALA A 266 -29.13 21.77 11.95
CA ALA A 266 -30.09 21.30 10.96
C ALA A 266 -31.42 22.07 11.03
N GLU A 267 -31.66 22.94 10.05
CA GLU A 267 -32.94 23.64 9.89
C GLU A 267 -33.80 22.94 8.82
N ALA A 268 -35.02 22.59 9.22
CA ALA A 268 -36.02 22.01 8.33
C ALA A 268 -36.92 23.14 7.77
N ILE A 269 -36.83 23.38 6.47
CA ILE A 269 -37.46 24.50 5.78
C ILE A 269 -38.53 23.97 4.84
N VAL A 270 -39.75 24.49 4.96
CA VAL A 270 -40.86 24.11 4.07
C VAL A 270 -40.78 24.92 2.77
N ILE A 271 -41.04 24.27 1.64
CA ILE A 271 -41.40 24.93 0.40
C ILE A 271 -42.86 24.59 0.10
N HIS A 272 -43.68 25.63 -0.09
CA HIS A 272 -45.11 25.53 -0.41
C HIS A 272 -45.32 25.07 -1.87
N ALA A 273 -44.86 23.87 -2.19
CA ALA A 273 -44.95 23.22 -3.49
C ALA A 273 -44.91 21.69 -3.32
N ASP A 274 -45.18 20.99 -4.42
CA ASP A 274 -44.92 19.55 -4.54
C ASP A 274 -43.44 19.26 -4.82
N HIS A 275 -43.04 17.98 -4.76
CA HIS A 275 -41.66 17.52 -4.97
C HIS A 275 -41.02 17.97 -6.28
N VAL A 276 -41.82 18.11 -7.34
CA VAL A 276 -41.34 18.45 -8.68
C VAL A 276 -41.16 19.96 -8.83
N ASN A 277 -42.05 20.72 -8.21
CA ASN A 277 -42.12 22.17 -8.34
C ASN A 277 -41.34 22.91 -7.24
N MET A 278 -40.95 22.25 -6.14
CA MET A 278 -40.17 22.87 -5.05
C MET A 278 -38.78 23.40 -5.46
N VAL A 279 -38.29 23.04 -6.64
CA VAL A 279 -36.99 23.46 -7.20
C VAL A 279 -37.11 24.35 -8.44
N LYS A 280 -38.32 24.80 -8.77
CA LYS A 280 -38.62 25.58 -9.98
C LYS A 280 -39.22 26.92 -9.58
N PHE A 281 -38.50 27.99 -9.89
CA PHE A 281 -38.91 29.35 -9.57
C PHE A 281 -38.99 30.17 -10.86
N SER A 282 -40.11 30.86 -11.05
CA SER A 282 -40.33 31.74 -12.19
C SER A 282 -40.01 33.20 -11.88
N SER A 283 -40.04 33.64 -10.61
CA SER A 283 -39.75 35.03 -10.27
C SER A 283 -39.05 35.21 -8.92
N ARG A 284 -38.45 36.38 -8.72
CA ARG A 284 -37.77 36.74 -7.46
C ARG A 284 -38.76 37.03 -6.32
N GLU A 285 -40.03 37.20 -6.65
CA GLU A 285 -41.10 37.49 -5.71
C GLU A 285 -41.65 36.23 -5.04
N GLU A 286 -41.42 35.05 -5.61
CA GLU A 286 -41.87 33.76 -5.06
C GLU A 286 -41.20 33.47 -3.71
N ASN A 287 -42.01 33.08 -2.71
CA ASN A 287 -41.53 32.81 -1.36
C ASN A 287 -40.50 31.68 -1.32
N GLY A 288 -40.68 30.64 -2.15
CA GLY A 288 -39.72 29.54 -2.25
C GLY A 288 -38.36 30.03 -2.77
N TYR A 289 -38.35 30.87 -3.81
CA TYR A 289 -37.12 31.46 -4.34
C TYR A 289 -36.41 32.30 -3.29
N LYS A 290 -37.12 33.27 -2.68
CA LYS A 290 -36.56 34.15 -1.62
C LYS A 290 -35.92 33.34 -0.51
N THR A 291 -36.63 32.31 -0.03
CA THR A 291 -36.11 31.47 1.05
C THR A 291 -34.83 30.76 0.64
N VAL A 292 -34.78 30.18 -0.56
CA VAL A 292 -33.59 29.49 -1.08
C VAL A 292 -32.44 30.47 -1.34
N SER A 293 -32.68 31.61 -1.97
CA SER A 293 -31.65 32.59 -2.31
C SER A 293 -31.07 33.28 -1.08
N GLU A 294 -31.87 33.60 -0.05
CA GLU A 294 -31.38 34.16 1.22
C GLU A 294 -30.45 33.17 1.95
N HIS A 295 -30.82 31.89 2.01
CA HIS A 295 -29.96 30.87 2.61
C HIS A 295 -28.65 30.68 1.85
N LEU A 296 -28.71 30.68 0.51
CA LEU A 296 -27.50 30.65 -0.33
C LEU A 296 -26.64 31.88 -0.05
N TRP A 297 -27.22 33.08 -0.04
CA TRP A 297 -26.51 34.32 0.21
C TRP A 297 -25.79 34.29 1.57
N ILE A 298 -26.49 33.94 2.65
CA ILE A 298 -25.88 33.79 3.98
C ILE A 298 -24.72 32.80 3.95
N MET A 299 -24.90 31.62 3.32
CA MET A 299 -23.83 30.65 3.19
C MET A 299 -22.63 31.22 2.42
N THR A 300 -22.85 32.01 1.36
CA THR A 300 -21.75 32.62 0.59
C THR A 300 -20.92 33.60 1.41
N GLN A 301 -21.54 34.34 2.34
CA GLN A 301 -20.82 35.31 3.19
C GLN A 301 -19.92 34.63 4.22
N GLU A 302 -20.34 33.48 4.76
CA GLU A 302 -19.62 32.78 5.83
C GLU A 302 -18.58 31.77 5.32
N ALA A 303 -18.66 31.36 4.05
CA ALA A 303 -17.93 30.20 3.57
C ALA A 303 -16.41 30.37 3.52
N ASP A 304 -15.92 31.56 3.13
CA ASP A 304 -14.48 31.78 2.89
C ASP A 304 -13.63 31.59 4.15
N GLU A 305 -14.05 32.17 5.27
CA GLU A 305 -13.33 32.10 6.54
C GLU A 305 -13.21 30.65 7.04
N ILE A 306 -14.31 29.89 6.98
CA ILE A 306 -14.38 28.52 7.48
C ILE A 306 -13.56 27.57 6.59
N ILE A 307 -13.68 27.69 5.27
CA ILE A 307 -12.93 26.86 4.33
C ILE A 307 -11.43 27.17 4.36
N SER A 308 -11.06 28.45 4.47
CA SER A 308 -9.66 28.86 4.62
C SER A 308 -9.01 28.24 5.86
N ARG A 309 -9.71 28.23 7.01
CA ARG A 309 -9.24 27.55 8.23
C ARG A 309 -9.13 26.04 8.07
N ARG A 310 -10.08 25.40 7.38
CA ARG A 310 -10.04 23.95 7.12
C ARG A 310 -8.82 23.57 6.28
N TRP A 311 -8.55 24.32 5.21
CA TRP A 311 -7.36 24.12 4.38
C TRP A 311 -6.06 24.36 5.14
N GLU A 312 -6.00 25.39 5.98
CA GLU A 312 -4.82 25.64 6.83
C GLU A 312 -4.56 24.49 7.82
N THR A 313 -5.61 23.96 8.42
CA THR A 313 -5.52 22.77 9.30
C THR A 313 -5.00 21.56 8.52
N GLU A 314 -5.52 21.31 7.31
CA GLU A 314 -5.04 20.22 6.46
C GLU A 314 -3.57 20.40 6.08
N ARG A 315 -3.13 21.62 5.72
CA ARG A 315 -1.72 21.90 5.43
C ARG A 315 -0.82 21.59 6.63
N ARG A 316 -1.24 21.96 7.85
CA ARG A 316 -0.50 21.65 9.08
C ARG A 316 -0.41 20.15 9.33
N VAL A 317 -1.50 19.41 9.14
CA VAL A 317 -1.52 17.95 9.26
C VAL A 317 -0.61 17.31 8.22
N ASN A 318 -0.64 17.78 6.97
CA ASN A 318 0.22 17.27 5.91
C ASN A 318 1.69 17.63 6.14
N ALA A 319 2.00 18.83 6.62
CA ALA A 319 3.35 19.21 7.03
C ALA A 319 3.85 18.37 8.21
N ALA A 320 3.00 18.11 9.21
CA ALA A 320 3.34 17.22 10.33
C ALA A 320 3.58 15.78 9.87
N ARG A 321 2.77 15.27 8.93
CA ARG A 321 2.98 13.94 8.32
C ARG A 321 4.26 13.88 7.48
N ALA A 322 4.55 14.94 6.71
CA ALA A 322 5.78 15.04 5.93
C ALA A 322 7.04 15.16 6.81
N ASN A 323 6.91 15.70 8.02
CA ASN A 323 7.98 15.79 9.01
C ASN A 323 8.20 14.48 9.80
N VAL A 324 7.38 13.44 9.61
CA VAL A 324 7.70 12.10 10.13
C VAL A 324 8.68 11.44 9.17
N VAL A 325 9.96 11.44 9.54
CA VAL A 325 11.00 10.72 8.81
C VAL A 325 10.62 9.23 8.76
N PRO A 326 10.40 8.63 7.57
CA PRO A 326 10.04 7.24 7.47
C PRO A 326 11.18 6.36 7.99
N LYS A 327 10.87 5.44 8.92
CA LYS A 327 11.81 4.43 9.41
C LYS A 327 11.69 3.15 8.58
N TYR A 328 12.82 2.56 8.23
CA TYR A 328 12.93 1.34 7.43
C TYR A 328 13.59 0.24 8.25
N PHE A 329 13.03 -0.96 8.19
CA PHE A 329 13.59 -2.14 8.85
C PHE A 329 13.44 -3.34 7.94
N GLU A 330 14.51 -3.69 7.23
CA GLU A 330 14.59 -4.84 6.35
C GLU A 330 15.72 -5.76 6.76
N VAL A 331 15.36 -6.82 7.48
CA VAL A 331 16.27 -7.88 7.91
C VAL A 331 15.57 -9.23 7.81
N PRO A 332 16.30 -10.36 7.71
CA PRO A 332 15.72 -11.70 7.66
C PRO A 332 14.75 -11.97 8.83
N ARG A 333 13.58 -12.54 8.52
CA ARG A 333 12.51 -12.83 9.51
C ARG A 333 12.84 -13.98 10.45
N THR A 334 13.76 -14.87 10.07
CA THR A 334 14.15 -16.05 10.84
C THR A 334 15.19 -15.67 11.89
N ALA A 335 14.76 -15.61 13.15
CA ALA A 335 15.69 -15.86 14.24
C ALA A 335 15.12 -16.85 15.23
N ILE A 336 16.07 -17.55 15.84
CA ILE A 336 15.85 -18.31 17.05
C ILE A 336 15.33 -17.30 18.09
N ALA A 337 14.19 -17.62 18.70
CA ALA A 337 13.33 -16.67 19.41
C ALA A 337 13.93 -16.01 20.68
N LYS A 338 15.20 -16.26 21.02
CA LYS A 338 15.86 -15.71 22.20
C LYS A 338 17.34 -15.41 21.94
N SER A 339 17.79 -14.29 22.51
CA SER A 339 19.18 -13.86 22.68
C SER A 339 19.97 -14.95 23.44
N PHE A 340 21.11 -15.42 22.93
CA PHE A 340 21.96 -16.37 23.66
C PHE A 340 23.41 -15.88 23.74
N GLY A 341 23.93 -15.81 24.97
CA GLY A 341 25.36 -15.87 25.28
C GLY A 341 26.31 -15.14 24.35
N ARG A 342 26.12 -13.84 24.07
CA ARG A 342 27.09 -12.96 23.36
C ARG A 342 26.96 -11.49 23.77
N GLN A 343 26.45 -11.26 24.98
CA GLN A 343 26.13 -9.93 25.48
C GLN A 343 27.34 -8.98 25.41
N GLN A 344 28.53 -9.45 25.78
CA GLN A 344 29.77 -8.68 25.68
C GLN A 344 30.10 -8.25 24.24
N LEU A 345 29.82 -9.10 23.24
CA LEU A 345 30.05 -8.76 21.83
C LEU A 345 29.01 -7.76 21.31
N LEU A 346 27.77 -7.84 21.77
CA LEU A 346 26.73 -6.84 21.49
C LEU A 346 27.08 -5.49 22.12
N GLU A 347 27.62 -5.49 23.35
CA GLU A 347 28.12 -4.29 24.02
C GLU A 347 29.31 -3.68 23.27
N LEU A 348 30.25 -4.51 22.80
CA LEU A 348 31.33 -4.04 21.93
C LEU A 348 30.82 -3.43 20.62
N LEU A 349 29.79 -4.02 19.99
CA LEU A 349 29.14 -3.42 18.82
C LEU A 349 28.49 -2.07 19.17
N ASP A 350 27.76 -2.00 20.29
CA ASP A 350 27.13 -0.77 20.80
C ASP A 350 28.19 0.32 21.04
N GLU A 351 29.35 -0.03 21.61
CA GLU A 351 30.48 0.89 21.80
C GLU A 351 31.06 1.40 20.49
N CYS A 352 31.22 0.51 19.49
CA CYS A 352 31.75 0.90 18.17
C CYS A 352 30.81 1.88 17.45
N PHE A 353 29.50 1.65 17.56
CA PHE A 353 28.48 2.42 16.84
C PHE A 353 27.87 3.56 17.68
N GLN A 354 28.52 3.97 18.78
CA GLN A 354 28.12 5.16 19.52
C GLN A 354 28.18 6.40 18.61
N PRO A 355 27.21 7.32 18.71
CA PRO A 355 27.21 8.53 17.89
C PRO A 355 28.42 9.40 18.23
N GLN A 356 29.23 9.73 17.22
CA GLN A 356 30.36 10.65 17.36
C GLN A 356 29.95 12.04 16.84
N GLN A 357 30.38 13.10 17.55
CA GLN A 357 30.21 14.47 17.06
C GLN A 357 31.16 14.66 15.85
N ASN A 358 30.61 14.88 14.65
CA ASN A 358 31.30 14.92 13.35
C ASN A 358 31.76 13.56 12.80
N GLN A 359 30.81 12.63 12.64
CA GLN A 359 31.05 11.42 11.88
C GLN A 359 31.01 11.72 10.37
N ASP A 360 32.19 11.91 9.77
CA ASP A 360 32.30 12.20 8.33
C ASP A 360 32.14 10.96 7.44
N ARG A 361 32.33 9.76 7.99
CA ARG A 361 32.26 8.48 7.25
C ARG A 361 31.56 7.37 8.06
N PRO A 362 30.97 6.36 7.40
CA PRO A 362 30.41 5.21 8.07
C PRO A 362 31.43 4.48 8.97
N VAL A 363 31.00 4.09 10.17
CA VAL A 363 31.78 3.18 11.01
C VAL A 363 31.59 1.77 10.48
N VAL A 364 32.67 1.07 10.19
CA VAL A 364 32.65 -0.31 9.70
C VAL A 364 33.17 -1.24 10.77
N VAL A 365 32.39 -2.28 11.11
CA VAL A 365 32.79 -3.37 12.00
C VAL A 365 32.74 -4.68 11.24
N VAL A 366 33.81 -5.46 11.34
CA VAL A 366 33.95 -6.77 10.67
C VAL A 366 33.86 -7.86 11.73
N LEU A 367 32.81 -8.67 11.67
CA LEU A 367 32.64 -9.87 12.47
C LEU A 367 33.32 -11.04 11.77
N GLN A 368 34.42 -11.53 12.33
CA GLN A 368 35.20 -12.63 11.75
C GLN A 368 35.12 -13.89 12.61
N ALA A 369 34.87 -15.03 11.97
CA ALA A 369 34.74 -16.34 12.61
C ALA A 369 34.69 -17.44 11.55
N MET A 370 34.91 -18.70 11.94
CA MET A 370 34.65 -19.83 11.06
C MET A 370 33.14 -19.95 10.73
N GLY A 371 32.81 -20.75 9.71
CA GLY A 371 31.43 -21.10 9.37
C GLY A 371 30.69 -21.70 10.58
N GLY A 372 29.40 -21.41 10.73
CA GLY A 372 28.57 -21.95 11.81
C GLY A 372 28.77 -21.33 13.20
N GLN A 373 29.75 -20.44 13.40
CA GLN A 373 29.97 -19.78 14.70
C GLN A 373 29.01 -18.61 14.97
N GLY A 374 27.88 -18.47 14.26
CA GLY A 374 26.80 -17.53 14.63
C GLY A 374 27.05 -16.03 14.39
N LYS A 375 27.90 -15.65 13.42
CA LYS A 375 28.13 -14.24 13.05
C LYS A 375 26.85 -13.54 12.59
N SER A 376 26.13 -14.17 11.66
CA SER A 376 24.88 -13.63 11.11
C SER A 376 23.81 -13.48 12.19
N GLN A 377 23.74 -14.43 13.13
CA GLN A 377 22.83 -14.32 14.27
C GLN A 377 23.18 -13.14 15.20
N LEU A 378 24.47 -12.93 15.49
CA LEU A 378 24.92 -11.78 16.29
C LEU A 378 24.58 -10.44 15.62
N ALA A 379 24.82 -10.31 14.30
CA ALA A 379 24.47 -9.11 13.55
C ALA A 379 22.95 -8.86 13.52
N LEU A 380 22.16 -9.92 13.32
CA LEU A 380 20.70 -9.85 13.29
C LEU A 380 20.11 -9.45 14.65
N GLU A 381 20.67 -9.98 15.73
CA GLU A 381 20.29 -9.63 17.10
C GLU A 381 20.58 -8.15 17.40
N TYR A 382 21.76 -7.66 17.01
CA TYR A 382 22.10 -6.24 17.10
C TYR A 382 21.12 -5.34 16.34
N CYS A 383 20.81 -5.69 15.08
CA CYS A 383 19.83 -4.97 14.26
C CYS A 383 18.47 -4.86 14.96
N ARG A 384 17.98 -5.93 15.57
CA ARG A 384 16.70 -5.91 16.31
C ARG A 384 16.75 -5.02 17.53
N LYS A 385 17.81 -5.12 18.34
CA LYS A 385 17.99 -4.31 19.55
C LYS A 385 18.04 -2.81 19.21
N GLN A 386 18.65 -2.46 18.08
CA GLN A 386 18.85 -1.08 17.64
C GLN A 386 17.82 -0.57 16.62
N ARG A 387 16.71 -1.29 16.39
CA ARG A 387 15.69 -0.92 15.38
C ARG A 387 15.24 0.54 15.47
N GLU A 388 15.05 1.05 16.69
CA GLU A 388 14.55 2.41 16.89
C GLU A 388 15.64 3.48 16.82
N ALA A 389 16.91 3.11 16.96
CA ALA A 389 18.06 4.03 16.98
C ALA A 389 18.53 4.47 15.58
N PHE A 390 18.06 3.79 14.54
CA PHE A 390 18.40 4.06 13.16
C PHE A 390 17.14 4.45 12.35
N ARG A 391 17.30 5.33 11.36
CA ARG A 391 16.29 5.61 10.35
C ARG A 391 16.10 4.41 9.43
N GLY A 392 17.18 3.76 9.02
CA GLY A 392 17.13 2.56 8.18
C GLY A 392 18.02 1.48 8.73
N VAL A 393 17.50 0.26 8.85
CA VAL A 393 18.28 -0.96 9.12
C VAL A 393 18.05 -1.92 7.96
N PHE A 394 19.11 -2.28 7.25
CA PHE A 394 19.04 -3.08 6.04
C PHE A 394 19.99 -4.28 6.09
N TRP A 395 19.66 -5.31 5.32
CA TRP A 395 20.42 -6.54 5.21
C TRP A 395 20.64 -6.91 3.74
N VAL A 396 21.89 -7.21 3.39
CA VAL A 396 22.30 -7.62 2.04
C VAL A 396 23.08 -8.92 2.16
N ASP A 397 22.68 -9.95 1.41
CA ASP A 397 23.44 -11.19 1.28
C ASP A 397 24.57 -10.98 0.27
N ALA A 398 25.78 -10.79 0.77
CA ALA A 398 26.99 -10.53 0.01
C ALA A 398 27.75 -11.82 -0.35
N THR A 399 27.08 -12.99 -0.33
CA THR A 399 27.67 -14.26 -0.77
C THR A 399 28.13 -14.22 -2.24
N SER A 400 27.41 -13.48 -3.09
CA SER A 400 27.72 -13.31 -4.51
C SER A 400 27.29 -11.92 -5.00
N LYS A 401 27.75 -11.52 -6.19
CA LYS A 401 27.31 -10.27 -6.81
C LYS A 401 25.79 -10.23 -7.04
N ALA A 402 25.21 -11.31 -7.56
CA ALA A 402 23.78 -11.38 -7.87
C ALA A 402 22.90 -11.22 -6.61
N THR A 403 23.23 -11.92 -5.53
CA THR A 403 22.49 -11.81 -4.26
C THR A 403 22.61 -10.42 -3.63
N ALA A 404 23.76 -9.76 -3.80
CA ALA A 404 23.95 -8.40 -3.34
C ALA A 404 23.11 -7.40 -4.15
N GLU A 405 23.12 -7.53 -5.49
CA GLU A 405 22.31 -6.71 -6.41
C GLU A 405 20.81 -6.82 -6.12
N GLU A 406 20.29 -8.04 -5.89
CA GLU A 406 18.90 -8.26 -5.45
C GLU A 406 18.59 -7.58 -4.10
N GLY A 407 19.53 -7.68 -3.16
CA GLY A 407 19.43 -6.99 -1.87
C GLY A 407 19.34 -5.48 -2.01
N PHE A 408 20.19 -4.87 -2.83
CA PHE A 408 20.14 -3.43 -3.12
C PHE A 408 18.85 -3.00 -3.78
N GLU A 409 18.34 -3.78 -4.75
CA GLU A 409 17.07 -3.49 -5.40
C GLU A 409 15.90 -3.56 -4.41
N SER A 410 15.88 -4.58 -3.54
CA SER A 410 14.87 -4.71 -2.48
C SER A 410 14.86 -3.51 -1.53
N ILE A 411 16.05 -3.02 -1.15
CA ILE A 411 16.18 -1.82 -0.31
C ILE A 411 15.63 -0.59 -1.04
N LEU A 412 16.02 -0.39 -2.31
CA LEU A 412 15.57 0.76 -3.09
C LEU A 412 14.06 0.75 -3.31
N LEU A 413 13.44 -0.42 -3.51
CA LEU A 413 11.99 -0.57 -3.62
C LEU A 413 11.27 -0.05 -2.38
N LYS A 414 11.85 -0.20 -1.19
CA LYS A 414 11.27 0.32 0.06
C LYS A 414 11.52 1.81 0.25
N VAL A 415 12.72 2.25 -0.06
CA VAL A 415 13.13 3.65 0.17
C VAL A 415 12.54 4.60 -0.87
N SER A 416 12.44 4.17 -2.14
CA SER A 416 11.95 4.99 -3.26
C SER A 416 11.17 4.16 -4.29
N PRO A 417 9.96 3.65 -3.94
CA PRO A 417 9.19 2.71 -4.77
C PRO A 417 8.86 3.24 -6.16
N GLN A 418 8.63 4.55 -6.30
CA GLN A 418 8.33 5.19 -7.58
C GLN A 418 9.54 5.18 -8.52
N THR A 419 10.75 5.31 -7.98
CA THR A 419 11.97 5.44 -8.78
C THR A 419 12.41 4.10 -9.37
N VAL A 420 12.24 2.99 -8.63
CA VAL A 420 12.66 1.66 -9.10
C VAL A 420 11.95 1.25 -10.39
N GLN A 421 10.66 1.57 -10.52
CA GLN A 421 9.87 1.20 -11.70
C GLN A 421 10.30 1.94 -12.98
N HIS A 422 11.02 3.05 -12.84
CA HIS A 422 11.50 3.86 -13.96
C HIS A 422 12.96 3.58 -14.35
N LEU A 423 13.70 2.81 -13.54
CA LEU A 423 15.09 2.46 -13.78
C LEU A 423 15.19 1.00 -14.27
N ASN A 424 15.73 0.81 -15.48
CA ASN A 424 15.84 -0.51 -16.10
C ASN A 424 17.18 -1.23 -15.81
N ASP A 425 18.21 -0.49 -15.40
CA ASP A 425 19.56 -1.00 -15.18
C ASP A 425 19.91 -1.05 -13.68
N ILE A 426 20.56 -2.15 -13.26
CA ILE A 426 20.89 -2.42 -11.86
C ILE A 426 21.92 -1.43 -11.29
N GLN A 427 22.91 -1.02 -12.09
CA GLN A 427 23.94 -0.08 -11.63
C GLN A 427 23.35 1.32 -11.39
N SER A 428 22.41 1.72 -12.23
CA SER A 428 21.61 2.95 -12.05
C SER A 428 20.73 2.90 -10.79
N LYS A 429 20.15 1.72 -10.48
CA LYS A 429 19.41 1.50 -9.22
C LYS A 429 20.35 1.62 -8.01
N ILE A 430 21.50 0.95 -8.02
CA ILE A 430 22.48 1.00 -6.92
C ILE A 430 22.97 2.44 -6.69
N LYS A 431 23.30 3.16 -7.76
CA LYS A 431 23.69 4.57 -7.66
C LYS A 431 22.58 5.43 -7.04
N CYS A 432 21.33 5.26 -7.49
CA CYS A 432 20.19 5.96 -6.91
C CYS A 432 20.00 5.64 -5.42
N LEU A 433 20.25 4.39 -5.02
CA LEU A 433 20.20 3.99 -3.60
C LEU A 433 21.26 4.71 -2.78
N LEU A 434 22.50 4.76 -3.28
CA LEU A 434 23.61 5.48 -2.64
C LEU A 434 23.27 6.96 -2.47
N ASP A 435 22.89 7.63 -3.56
CA ASP A 435 22.50 9.06 -3.56
C ASP A 435 21.40 9.31 -2.51
N ARG A 436 20.41 8.42 -2.44
CA ARG A 436 19.27 8.55 -1.53
C ARG A 436 19.61 8.34 -0.06
N ILE A 437 20.52 7.42 0.25
CA ILE A 437 20.98 7.18 1.62
C ILE A 437 21.96 8.29 2.05
N GLU A 438 22.77 8.83 1.13
CA GLU A 438 23.69 9.94 1.41
C GLU A 438 22.95 11.25 1.75
N GLU A 439 21.74 11.45 1.23
CA GLU A 439 20.85 12.56 1.63
C GLU A 439 20.40 12.51 3.10
N TRP A 440 20.51 11.36 3.77
CA TRP A 440 20.00 11.19 5.12
C TRP A 440 20.92 11.82 6.16
N ARG A 441 20.36 12.73 6.96
CA ARG A 441 21.02 13.28 8.16
C ARG A 441 20.88 12.38 9.38
N ASP A 442 19.96 11.42 9.32
CA ASP A 442 19.71 10.45 10.37
C ASP A 442 20.63 9.22 10.20
N ARG A 443 20.94 8.56 11.31
CA ARG A 443 21.77 7.34 11.31
C ARG A 443 21.12 6.21 10.52
N TRP A 444 21.92 5.42 9.81
CA TRP A 444 21.50 4.20 9.14
C TRP A 444 22.48 3.04 9.40
N LEU A 445 21.98 1.80 9.30
CA LEU A 445 22.73 0.56 9.50
C LEU A 445 22.52 -0.38 8.31
N ILE A 446 23.61 -0.87 7.71
CA ILE A 446 23.57 -1.92 6.68
C ILE A 446 24.43 -3.10 7.14
N VAL A 447 23.88 -4.31 7.04
CA VAL A 447 24.61 -5.55 7.24
C VAL A 447 24.91 -6.18 5.89
N PHE A 448 26.20 -6.42 5.62
CA PHE A 448 26.67 -7.24 4.51
C PHE A 448 27.04 -8.62 5.06
N ASP A 449 26.14 -9.59 4.89
CA ASP A 449 26.31 -10.95 5.41
C ASP A 449 27.06 -11.83 4.40
N ASN A 450 27.95 -12.70 4.88
CA ASN A 450 28.76 -13.64 4.07
C ASN A 450 29.68 -12.96 3.04
N TYR A 451 30.21 -11.78 3.37
CA TYR A 451 31.15 -11.06 2.51
C TYR A 451 32.58 -11.63 2.64
N ASP A 452 32.78 -12.77 2.00
CA ASP A 452 33.99 -13.58 2.10
C ASP A 452 35.09 -13.15 1.13
N ASP A 453 34.73 -12.62 -0.04
CA ASP A 453 35.67 -12.10 -1.04
C ASP A 453 35.44 -10.59 -1.27
N PRO A 454 36.34 -9.72 -0.78
CA PRO A 454 36.27 -8.28 -0.99
C PRO A 454 36.39 -7.78 -2.45
N GLN A 455 36.61 -8.66 -3.42
CA GLN A 455 36.58 -8.35 -4.85
C GLN A 455 35.26 -8.74 -5.53
N SER A 456 34.47 -9.64 -4.93
CA SER A 456 33.25 -10.18 -5.51
C SER A 456 32.11 -9.17 -5.67
N VAL A 457 32.05 -8.17 -4.78
CA VAL A 457 31.02 -7.11 -4.77
C VAL A 457 31.67 -5.73 -4.56
N PRO A 458 32.24 -5.11 -5.61
CA PRO A 458 32.94 -3.81 -5.48
C PRO A 458 32.04 -2.68 -4.95
N GLU A 459 30.74 -2.74 -5.18
CA GLU A 459 29.74 -1.74 -4.78
C GLU A 459 29.69 -1.55 -3.25
N ILE A 460 30.03 -2.58 -2.46
CA ILE A 460 30.12 -2.48 -0.99
C ILE A 460 31.18 -1.45 -0.57
N LYS A 461 32.27 -1.29 -1.35
CA LYS A 461 33.30 -0.28 -1.07
C LYS A 461 32.78 1.14 -1.27
N GLU A 462 31.75 1.34 -2.09
CA GLU A 462 31.11 2.64 -2.28
C GLU A 462 30.34 3.01 -1.02
N PHE A 463 29.57 2.09 -0.43
CA PHE A 463 28.91 2.29 0.87
C PHE A 463 29.89 2.64 1.98
N ILE A 464 31.07 2.00 2.03
CA ILE A 464 32.11 2.29 3.03
C ILE A 464 32.70 3.70 2.86
N ARG A 465 32.71 4.24 1.64
CA ARG A 465 33.30 5.55 1.30
C ARG A 465 32.29 6.70 1.33
N MET A 466 31.01 6.43 1.56
CA MET A 466 29.96 7.46 1.63
C MET A 466 30.27 8.49 2.72
N SER A 467 29.67 9.68 2.59
CA SER A 467 29.68 10.66 3.67
C SER A 467 28.50 10.45 4.63
N GLY A 468 28.71 10.74 5.91
CA GLY A 468 27.62 10.85 6.88
C GLY A 468 27.50 9.74 7.93
N PRO A 469 26.39 9.71 8.70
CA PRO A 469 26.25 8.96 9.96
C PRO A 469 25.91 7.48 9.75
N GLY A 470 26.65 6.79 8.89
CA GLY A 470 26.46 5.37 8.57
C GLY A 470 27.07 4.40 9.58
N SER A 471 26.48 3.22 9.71
CA SER A 471 27.02 2.08 10.44
C SER A 471 26.97 0.86 9.54
N ILE A 472 28.06 0.11 9.44
CA ILE A 472 28.17 -1.06 8.58
C ILE A 472 28.68 -2.24 9.41
N ILE A 473 27.95 -3.35 9.35
CA ILE A 473 28.41 -4.65 9.87
C ILE A 473 28.73 -5.53 8.67
N ILE A 474 29.94 -6.10 8.64
CA ILE A 474 30.35 -7.08 7.65
C ILE A 474 30.56 -8.39 8.38
N THR A 475 29.89 -9.47 7.95
CA THR A 475 30.21 -10.82 8.44
C THR A 475 31.10 -11.54 7.41
N SER A 476 32.20 -12.13 7.86
CA SER A 476 33.15 -12.79 6.97
C SER A 476 33.85 -13.96 7.66
N ARG A 477 34.30 -14.94 6.87
CA ARG A 477 35.18 -16.04 7.28
C ARG A 477 36.65 -15.69 7.03
N HIS A 478 36.94 -14.80 6.10
CA HIS A 478 38.30 -14.54 5.62
C HIS A 478 38.98 -13.39 6.36
N ALA A 479 40.25 -13.58 6.69
CA ALA A 479 41.06 -12.56 7.34
C ALA A 479 41.28 -11.30 6.47
N GLY A 480 41.17 -11.43 5.14
CA GLY A 480 41.29 -10.30 4.22
C GLY A 480 40.25 -9.19 4.44
N ALA A 481 39.06 -9.56 4.94
CA ALA A 481 38.00 -8.60 5.25
C ALA A 481 38.35 -7.69 6.45
N ALA A 482 39.30 -8.07 7.31
CA ALA A 482 39.71 -7.27 8.48
C ALA A 482 40.24 -5.87 8.11
N SER A 483 40.75 -5.70 6.89
CA SER A 483 41.24 -4.40 6.39
C SER A 483 40.13 -3.36 6.15
N LEU A 484 38.87 -3.77 6.14
CA LEU A 484 37.72 -2.91 5.82
C LEU A 484 37.21 -2.09 7.01
N GLY A 485 37.54 -2.47 8.25
CA GLY A 485 36.98 -1.84 9.44
C GLY A 485 37.54 -2.39 10.75
N LYS A 486 36.89 -2.05 11.86
CA LYS A 486 37.26 -2.56 13.19
C LYS A 486 36.91 -4.05 13.29
N LEU A 487 37.91 -4.89 13.53
CA LEU A 487 37.75 -6.33 13.63
C LEU A 487 37.20 -6.74 15.01
N ILE A 488 36.15 -7.57 15.02
CA ILE A 488 35.66 -8.29 16.19
C ILE A 488 35.68 -9.78 15.86
N ASN A 489 36.58 -10.51 16.53
CA ASN A 489 36.62 -11.96 16.43
C ASN A 489 35.46 -12.54 17.23
N VAL A 490 34.63 -13.35 16.57
CA VAL A 490 33.54 -14.07 17.23
C VAL A 490 34.09 -15.41 17.68
N PRO A 491 34.30 -15.64 18.99
CA PRO A 491 34.86 -16.89 19.48
C PRO A 491 33.88 -18.05 19.28
N SER A 492 34.46 -19.26 19.22
CA SER A 492 33.70 -20.50 19.35
C SER A 492 32.95 -20.49 20.69
N MET A 493 31.71 -20.98 20.71
CA MET A 493 30.93 -21.09 21.94
C MET A 493 31.46 -22.25 22.78
N ILE A 494 32.48 -21.98 23.59
CA ILE A 494 33.01 -22.93 24.57
C ILE A 494 32.42 -22.51 25.91
N ASN A 495 31.64 -23.42 26.51
CA ASN A 495 31.09 -23.40 27.88
C ASN A 495 29.97 -22.41 28.26
N ASP A 496 29.74 -21.30 27.55
CA ASP A 496 28.88 -20.24 28.13
C ASP A 496 27.49 -20.10 27.49
N GLY A 497 27.35 -20.49 26.21
CA GLY A 497 26.08 -20.35 25.45
C GLY A 497 25.55 -21.64 24.82
N GLY A 498 26.44 -22.59 24.49
CA GLY A 498 26.05 -23.84 23.82
C GLY A 498 25.22 -24.77 24.70
N THR A 499 25.59 -24.90 25.98
CA THR A 499 24.86 -25.70 26.96
C THR A 499 23.48 -25.11 27.27
N GLU A 500 23.37 -23.78 27.35
CA GLU A 500 22.11 -23.08 27.63
C GLU A 500 21.14 -23.15 26.43
N LEU A 501 21.66 -23.06 25.21
CA LEU A 501 20.92 -23.28 23.97
C LEU A 501 20.35 -24.71 23.92
N LEU A 502 21.15 -25.71 24.29
CA LEU A 502 20.71 -27.10 24.38
C LEU A 502 19.69 -27.30 25.52
N LEU A 503 19.94 -26.80 26.73
CA LEU A 503 19.06 -26.99 27.89
C LEU A 503 17.68 -26.35 27.74
N GLN A 504 17.54 -25.23 27.02
CA GLN A 504 16.22 -24.63 26.76
C GLN A 504 15.40 -25.42 25.73
N SER A 505 16.03 -26.06 24.74
CA SER A 505 15.34 -26.96 23.81
C SER A 505 14.76 -28.22 24.50
N PHE A 506 15.26 -28.54 25.69
CA PHE A 506 14.81 -29.65 26.55
C PHE A 506 13.63 -29.32 27.48
N HIS A 507 13.08 -28.09 27.47
CA HIS A 507 11.99 -27.71 28.39
C HIS A 507 10.57 -28.18 27.99
N THR A 508 10.45 -29.17 27.12
CA THR A 508 9.22 -29.95 26.96
C THR A 508 9.47 -31.42 27.25
N ASN A 509 9.10 -31.83 28.48
CA ASN A 509 8.90 -33.20 28.94
C ASN A 509 10.12 -34.13 29.02
N LYS A 510 10.78 -34.10 30.19
CA LYS A 510 11.09 -35.24 31.09
C LYS A 510 12.36 -34.94 31.88
N ARG A 511 12.19 -34.47 33.13
CA ARG A 511 13.20 -34.64 34.17
C ARG A 511 13.18 -36.10 34.57
N GLU A 512 14.03 -36.92 33.97
CA GLU A 512 14.49 -38.21 34.52
C GLU A 512 15.49 -38.80 33.53
N ASN A 513 16.77 -38.71 33.90
CA ASN A 513 17.91 -39.56 33.52
C ASN A 513 19.19 -38.72 33.40
N TYR A 514 19.81 -38.41 34.54
CA TYR A 514 21.25 -38.20 34.63
C TYR A 514 21.79 -39.08 35.77
N ASN A 515 22.87 -39.80 35.51
CA ASN A 515 23.64 -40.56 36.49
C ASN A 515 24.62 -39.60 37.22
N PRO A 516 24.84 -39.69 38.55
CA PRO A 516 25.49 -38.62 39.33
C PRO A 516 27.02 -38.47 39.18
N GLU A 517 27.72 -39.30 38.39
CA GLU A 517 29.20 -39.42 38.54
C GLU A 517 30.07 -38.97 37.35
N GLY A 518 29.54 -38.37 36.28
CA GLY A 518 30.38 -37.59 35.36
C GLY A 518 31.57 -38.30 34.68
N GLU A 519 31.59 -39.63 34.58
CA GLU A 519 32.62 -40.34 33.83
C GLU A 519 32.30 -40.39 32.32
N LYS A 520 33.26 -39.92 31.50
CA LYS A 520 33.23 -39.99 30.04
C LYS A 520 33.02 -41.43 29.58
N ILE A 521 31.86 -41.71 28.98
CA ILE A 521 31.63 -42.93 28.21
C ILE A 521 32.61 -42.93 27.03
N ARG A 522 33.67 -43.73 27.11
CA ARG A 522 34.54 -44.04 25.97
C ARG A 522 33.84 -45.12 25.13
N MET A 523 33.34 -44.72 23.98
CA MET A 523 32.73 -45.61 22.99
C MET A 523 33.76 -45.90 21.88
N LEU A 524 33.88 -47.14 21.43
CA LEU A 524 34.73 -47.49 20.29
C LEU A 524 34.11 -46.92 18.99
N LEU A 525 34.95 -46.46 18.05
CA LEU A 525 34.53 -45.76 16.83
C LEU A 525 33.48 -46.54 16.00
N SER A 526 33.59 -47.86 15.98
CA SER A 526 32.64 -48.76 15.30
C SER A 526 31.25 -48.79 15.95
N GLU A 527 31.20 -48.65 17.27
CA GLU A 527 29.95 -48.61 18.04
C GLU A 527 29.32 -47.21 17.96
N PHE A 528 30.15 -46.16 17.95
CA PHE A 528 29.70 -44.79 17.78
C PHE A 528 29.01 -44.54 16.42
N ILE A 529 29.56 -45.04 15.31
CA ILE A 529 28.93 -44.84 13.99
C ILE A 529 27.57 -45.53 13.90
N SER A 530 27.45 -46.73 14.46
CA SER A 530 26.19 -47.48 14.52
C SER A 530 25.14 -46.78 15.38
N GLU A 531 25.55 -46.27 16.54
CA GLU A 531 24.66 -45.55 17.46
C GLU A 531 24.32 -44.15 16.92
N TYR A 532 25.25 -43.48 16.24
CA TYR A 532 25.04 -42.21 15.54
C TYR A 532 24.02 -42.36 14.41
N GLU A 533 24.14 -43.36 13.54
CA GLU A 533 23.15 -43.59 12.46
C GLU A 533 21.77 -43.97 13.01
N LYS A 534 21.71 -44.74 14.11
CA LYS A 534 20.44 -45.02 14.81
C LYS A 534 19.83 -43.77 15.45
N GLN A 535 20.64 -42.96 16.13
CA GLN A 535 20.21 -41.71 16.78
C GLN A 535 19.79 -40.68 15.73
N LYS A 536 20.57 -40.50 14.67
CA LYS A 536 20.25 -39.67 13.48
C LYS A 536 18.92 -40.10 12.85
N ALA A 537 18.72 -41.40 12.60
CA ALA A 537 17.45 -41.92 12.07
C ALA A 537 16.26 -41.69 13.02
N ARG A 538 16.47 -41.75 14.34
CA ARG A 538 15.45 -41.42 15.35
C ARG A 538 15.16 -39.92 15.41
N ILE A 539 16.19 -39.08 15.43
CA ILE A 539 16.07 -37.61 15.50
C ILE A 539 15.36 -37.11 14.24
N LEU A 540 15.75 -37.59 13.05
CA LEU A 540 15.09 -37.27 11.78
C LEU A 540 13.63 -37.77 11.71
N LYS A 541 13.30 -38.87 12.42
CA LYS A 541 11.95 -39.44 12.44
C LYS A 541 10.98 -38.77 13.44
N TYR A 542 11.48 -38.20 14.53
CA TYR A 542 10.66 -37.77 15.68
C TYR A 542 10.77 -36.30 16.04
N THR A 543 11.71 -35.57 15.46
CA THR A 543 11.84 -34.13 15.67
C THR A 543 10.95 -33.44 14.62
N ARG A 544 10.21 -32.40 15.00
CA ARG A 544 9.30 -31.71 14.08
C ARG A 544 10.09 -30.99 13.00
N GLU A 545 9.52 -30.95 11.78
CA GLU A 545 10.07 -30.30 10.57
C GLU A 545 10.58 -28.86 10.78
N GLU A 546 10.17 -28.19 11.86
CA GLU A 546 10.46 -26.79 12.17
C GLU A 546 11.85 -26.52 12.78
N LEU A 547 12.58 -27.54 13.28
CA LEU A 547 13.81 -27.34 14.08
C LEU A 547 15.11 -27.20 13.26
N TRP A 548 15.10 -27.51 11.97
CA TRP A 548 16.28 -27.60 11.09
C TRP A 548 16.21 -26.69 9.86
N GLU A 549 15.23 -25.80 9.78
CA GLU A 549 15.08 -24.93 8.61
C GLU A 549 16.12 -23.81 8.58
N TYR A 550 17.35 -24.13 8.20
CA TYR A 550 18.32 -23.18 7.66
C TYR A 550 18.07 -23.08 6.15
N ARG A 551 17.05 -22.32 5.74
CA ARG A 551 16.71 -22.12 4.33
C ARG A 551 17.61 -21.04 3.72
N LYS A 552 18.36 -21.40 2.67
CA LYS A 552 18.93 -20.44 1.72
C LYS A 552 17.99 -20.39 0.52
N SER A 553 17.51 -19.20 0.15
CA SER A 553 16.80 -19.01 -1.11
C SER A 553 17.85 -19.06 -2.22
N ILE A 554 17.81 -20.11 -3.04
CA ILE A 554 18.53 -20.15 -4.32
C ILE A 554 17.47 -20.45 -5.39
N ASN A 555 17.00 -19.38 -6.04
CA ASN A 555 16.46 -19.33 -7.41
C ASN A 555 15.33 -20.25 -7.88
N ASP A 556 14.62 -20.98 -7.01
CA ASP A 556 13.36 -21.62 -7.36
C ASP A 556 12.46 -21.79 -6.12
N PRO A 557 11.19 -21.32 -6.11
CA PRO A 557 10.28 -21.54 -4.98
C PRO A 557 10.00 -23.01 -4.67
N GLU A 558 10.36 -23.94 -5.58
CA GLU A 558 10.07 -25.38 -5.44
C GLU A 558 11.27 -26.26 -5.04
N THR A 559 12.50 -25.74 -4.98
CA THR A 559 13.66 -26.51 -4.48
C THR A 559 14.29 -25.91 -3.23
N LEU A 560 13.77 -26.34 -2.08
CA LEU A 560 14.34 -26.09 -0.76
C LEU A 560 15.49 -27.07 -0.50
N GLU A 561 16.75 -26.66 -0.72
CA GLU A 561 17.89 -27.46 -0.25
C GLU A 561 18.20 -27.18 1.23
N GLU A 562 18.18 -28.23 2.04
CA GLU A 562 18.46 -28.20 3.48
C GLU A 562 19.96 -28.03 3.73
N LEU A 563 20.39 -26.91 4.33
CA LEU A 563 21.79 -26.70 4.71
C LEU A 563 22.07 -27.32 6.08
N SER A 564 22.85 -28.40 6.11
CA SER A 564 23.40 -28.98 7.33
C SER A 564 24.68 -28.25 7.80
N ALA A 565 25.12 -28.49 9.03
CA ALA A 565 26.45 -28.06 9.47
C ALA A 565 27.53 -28.54 8.48
N PHE A 566 27.38 -29.75 7.92
CA PHE A 566 28.30 -30.33 6.95
C PHE A 566 28.43 -29.49 5.67
N THR A 567 27.32 -29.03 5.08
CA THR A 567 27.37 -28.17 3.88
C THR A 567 28.00 -26.81 4.17
N THR A 568 27.85 -26.27 5.38
CA THR A 568 28.55 -25.03 5.80
C THR A 568 30.08 -25.23 5.83
N TRP A 569 30.56 -26.38 6.30
CA TRP A 569 31.98 -26.73 6.28
C TRP A 569 32.45 -27.01 4.85
N GLU A 570 31.70 -27.77 4.07
CA GLU A 570 32.02 -28.10 2.68
C GLU A 570 32.15 -26.87 1.79
N MET A 571 31.22 -25.91 1.90
CA MET A 571 31.32 -24.61 1.23
C MET A 571 32.58 -23.83 1.64
N SER A 572 33.04 -23.97 2.89
CA SER A 572 34.28 -23.34 3.35
C SER A 572 35.52 -23.98 2.72
N PHE A 573 35.50 -25.30 2.52
CA PHE A 573 36.60 -26.02 1.87
C PHE A 573 36.66 -25.78 0.35
N GLN A 574 35.51 -25.64 -0.31
CA GLN A 574 35.45 -25.39 -1.76
C GLN A 574 36.02 -24.02 -2.17
N GLN A 575 36.03 -23.04 -1.26
CA GLN A 575 36.56 -21.68 -1.51
C GLN A 575 38.10 -21.57 -1.44
N ILE A 576 38.81 -22.64 -1.10
CA ILE A 576 40.28 -22.61 -1.06
C ILE A 576 40.81 -22.71 -2.50
N GLU A 577 41.27 -21.60 -3.05
CA GLU A 577 41.82 -21.51 -4.40
C GLU A 577 43.24 -22.12 -4.47
N PRO A 578 43.48 -23.16 -5.30
CA PRO A 578 44.81 -23.74 -5.43
C PRO A 578 45.66 -23.01 -6.47
N ARG A 579 46.94 -22.76 -6.14
CA ARG A 579 47.99 -22.50 -7.16
C ARG A 579 48.40 -23.79 -7.92
N ASN A 580 48.06 -24.97 -7.41
CA ASN A 580 48.34 -26.30 -7.98
C ASN A 580 47.31 -27.33 -7.46
N ALA A 581 46.80 -28.22 -8.33
CA ALA A 581 45.84 -29.28 -8.02
C ALA A 581 46.27 -30.18 -6.84
N ASP A 582 47.56 -30.50 -6.71
CA ASP A 582 48.09 -31.31 -5.61
C ASP A 582 47.89 -30.61 -4.25
N ARG A 583 48.03 -29.28 -4.22
CA ARG A 583 47.85 -28.46 -3.01
C ARG A 583 46.40 -28.49 -2.53
N LYS A 584 45.41 -28.53 -3.43
CA LYS A 584 43.99 -28.70 -3.09
C LYS A 584 43.76 -30.03 -2.38
N GLN A 585 44.36 -31.10 -2.91
CA GLN A 585 44.26 -32.44 -2.33
C GLN A 585 44.93 -32.51 -0.95
N HIS A 586 46.06 -31.84 -0.76
CA HIS A 586 46.77 -31.78 0.53
C HIS A 586 45.98 -31.02 1.59
N ILE A 587 45.42 -29.85 1.23
CA ILE A 587 44.62 -29.02 2.15
C ILE A 587 43.29 -29.68 2.49
N ALA A 588 42.69 -30.48 1.61
CA ALA A 588 41.49 -31.26 1.94
C ALA A 588 41.80 -32.47 2.83
N ARG A 589 42.97 -33.10 2.65
CA ARG A 589 43.37 -34.31 3.39
C ARG A 589 43.87 -34.01 4.80
N PHE A 590 44.48 -32.86 5.04
CA PHE A 590 44.96 -32.45 6.37
C PHE A 590 43.83 -32.32 7.42
N PRO A 591 42.69 -31.63 7.15
CA PRO A 591 41.52 -31.60 8.03
C PRO A 591 40.92 -32.99 8.27
N ALA A 592 40.89 -33.83 7.23
CA ALA A 592 40.41 -35.21 7.36
C ALA A 592 41.28 -36.01 8.34
N VAL A 593 42.60 -35.88 8.27
CA VAL A 593 43.54 -36.51 9.24
C VAL A 593 43.42 -35.86 10.62
N SER A 594 43.32 -34.54 10.68
CA SER A 594 43.21 -33.77 11.93
C SER A 594 41.92 -34.08 12.69
N ALA A 595 40.85 -34.47 12.00
CA ALA A 595 39.60 -34.89 12.62
C ALA A 595 39.73 -36.18 13.46
N TYR A 596 40.78 -36.98 13.25
CA TYR A 596 41.09 -38.17 14.05
C TYR A 596 42.06 -37.88 15.19
N LEU A 597 42.64 -36.68 15.23
CA LEU A 597 43.53 -36.27 16.29
C LEU A 597 42.70 -35.65 17.43
N ASP A 598 43.11 -35.90 18.67
CA ASP A 598 42.50 -35.26 19.84
C ASP A 598 42.64 -33.73 19.72
N PRO A 599 41.63 -32.91 20.07
CA PRO A 599 41.69 -31.45 19.98
C PRO A 599 42.67 -30.78 20.98
N SER A 600 43.69 -31.51 21.42
CA SER A 600 44.80 -31.02 22.22
C SER A 600 45.75 -30.14 21.41
N GLN A 601 46.63 -29.42 22.10
CA GLN A 601 47.71 -28.69 21.43
C GLN A 601 48.74 -29.68 20.88
N ILE A 602 48.56 -30.06 19.61
CA ILE A 602 49.48 -30.94 18.89
C ILE A 602 50.57 -30.08 18.27
N SER A 603 51.80 -30.25 18.76
CA SER A 603 52.94 -29.50 18.24
C SER A 603 53.26 -29.89 16.79
N ASP A 604 53.50 -28.88 15.97
CA ASP A 604 54.12 -28.92 14.65
C ASP A 604 55.37 -29.82 14.58
N PHE A 605 56.13 -29.90 15.67
CA PHE A 605 57.32 -30.75 15.82
C PHE A 605 57.04 -32.25 15.58
N ILE A 606 55.85 -32.75 15.93
CA ILE A 606 55.46 -34.15 15.71
C ILE A 606 55.36 -34.45 14.20
N PHE A 607 54.81 -33.51 13.43
CA PHE A 607 54.70 -33.64 11.97
C PHE A 607 56.07 -33.51 11.29
N ALA A 608 56.94 -32.63 11.80
CA ALA A 608 58.31 -32.49 11.33
C ALA A 608 59.17 -33.75 11.57
N ILE A 609 59.02 -34.42 12.73
CA ILE A 609 59.71 -35.68 13.03
C ILE A 609 59.21 -36.83 12.16
N TYR A 610 57.91 -36.92 11.91
CA TYR A 610 57.31 -37.93 11.02
C TYR A 610 57.93 -37.85 9.62
N LEU A 611 58.03 -36.63 9.07
CA LEU A 611 58.69 -36.33 7.80
C LEU A 611 60.17 -36.73 7.73
N GLN A 612 60.90 -36.61 8.83
CA GLN A 612 62.33 -36.95 8.87
C GLN A 612 62.59 -38.46 8.91
N ASN A 613 61.62 -39.27 9.32
CA ASN A 613 61.81 -40.70 9.60
C ASN A 613 61.07 -41.64 8.66
N GLU A 614 60.17 -41.15 7.79
CA GLU A 614 59.49 -41.96 6.78
C GLU A 614 60.26 -42.02 5.45
N ARG A 615 60.27 -43.21 4.82
CA ARG A 615 60.89 -43.42 3.51
C ARG A 615 60.04 -42.92 2.32
N GLU A 616 58.74 -42.75 2.52
CA GLU A 616 57.80 -42.16 1.54
C GLU A 616 56.78 -41.28 2.29
N PRO A 617 57.10 -40.00 2.56
CA PRO A 617 56.19 -39.12 3.29
C PRO A 617 54.90 -38.88 2.51
N LEU A 618 53.77 -38.92 3.20
CA LEU A 618 52.47 -38.60 2.60
C LEU A 618 52.51 -37.18 1.99
N PRO A 619 52.03 -36.98 0.75
CA PRO A 619 52.22 -35.73 0.01
C PRO A 619 51.82 -34.43 0.76
N TRP A 620 50.80 -34.49 1.63
CA TRP A 620 50.31 -33.34 2.41
C TRP A 620 51.22 -32.90 3.57
N THR A 621 52.10 -33.78 4.04
CA THR A 621 52.97 -33.50 5.20
C THR A 621 54.02 -32.45 4.89
N THR A 622 54.40 -32.31 3.61
CA THR A 622 55.35 -31.32 3.09
C THR A 622 55.02 -29.86 3.43
N LEU A 623 53.76 -29.56 3.76
CA LEU A 623 53.30 -28.24 4.24
C LEU A 623 53.97 -27.78 5.55
N PHE A 624 54.54 -28.72 6.31
CA PHE A 624 55.15 -28.47 7.63
C PHE A 624 56.68 -28.60 7.61
N SER A 625 57.28 -28.84 6.45
CA SER A 625 58.75 -28.86 6.29
C SER A 625 59.28 -27.44 6.09
N PRO A 626 60.39 -27.05 6.76
CA PRO A 626 61.13 -25.87 6.34
C PRO A 626 61.67 -26.12 4.92
N SER A 627 61.30 -25.24 3.99
CA SER A 627 61.69 -25.30 2.57
C SER A 627 63.20 -25.50 2.43
N ARG A 628 63.62 -26.65 1.89
CA ARG A 628 64.97 -26.81 1.34
C ARG A 628 64.98 -26.31 -0.10
N ASP A 629 65.92 -25.42 -0.36
CA ASP A 629 66.38 -24.84 -1.63
C ASP A 629 65.51 -23.79 -2.35
N THR A 630 65.88 -22.54 -2.07
CA THR A 630 65.65 -21.32 -2.85
C THR A 630 66.74 -21.12 -3.92
N SER A 631 67.08 -22.14 -4.73
CA SER A 631 68.19 -22.03 -5.69
C SER A 631 67.83 -22.11 -7.18
N ASP A 632 66.57 -22.25 -7.58
CA ASP A 632 66.19 -22.25 -9.01
C ASP A 632 65.04 -21.27 -9.32
N ILE A 633 65.19 -20.00 -8.91
CA ILE A 633 64.42 -18.88 -9.48
C ILE A 633 65.37 -18.01 -10.30
N GLU A 634 65.63 -18.42 -11.53
CA GLU A 634 66.16 -17.67 -12.68
C GLU A 634 66.17 -18.72 -13.82
N GLU A 635 65.40 -18.68 -14.89
CA GLU A 635 65.19 -17.66 -15.92
C GLU A 635 63.96 -18.04 -16.79
N SER A 636 63.43 -17.03 -17.50
CA SER A 636 62.53 -17.10 -18.66
C SER A 636 61.02 -17.31 -18.37
N ALA A 637 60.07 -16.57 -18.95
CA ALA A 637 60.11 -15.45 -19.88
C ALA A 637 58.73 -14.74 -19.86
N TYR A 638 58.75 -13.40 -19.96
CA TYR A 638 57.71 -12.60 -20.62
C TYR A 638 57.64 -12.99 -22.11
N PRO A 639 56.47 -12.96 -22.79
CA PRO A 639 55.64 -11.76 -22.95
C PRO A 639 54.29 -11.81 -22.25
#